data_AF-R5MV24-F1
#
_entry.id   AF-R5MV24-F1
#
_cell.length_a   1.000
_cell.length_b   1.000
_cell.length_c   1.000
_cell.angle_alpha   90.00
_cell.angle_beta   90.00
_cell.angle_gamma   90.00
#
_symmetry.space_group_name_H-M   'P 1'
#
loop_
_entity.id
_entity.type
_entity.pdbx_description
1 polymer ?
#
loop_
_entity_poly.entity_id
_entity_poly.type
_entity_poly.pdbx_seq_one_letter_code
_entity_poly.pdbx_strand_id
1 'polypeptide(L)'
;MNIEELLKNVYNFIVWMNVNIFEPLNGSVRIDAFVGIVGVLVAIVIFIAETMNDKKVETQKRFVLEKTKMKSIMTFSIFILSLCIIKEIIPYNEECTDLFKILFFAIELLLNIFICCSIWLTIKLFGIAIKLNTDSDYFFTEYDKYIEKRLIEIHNRNIRNSSKKLKNESINKFVKENKKYLSFDVENSDDYIPIKANKSGIFKSYSCRSLQAIIDKIEEENRKRKELIVYSKPLIILNLKGGEKINRGVTIAYCRSEIINYEDSIRNSCLLNDSIPFLDNEINLIINDLFALAESNLDDNFDSNSRLFNFYNFLYKNDMRSLLDISYEHIRKIYIKCYKDIHKNKELANFLSSLASLAYSNEDYERYRFLNNYIYYCYAEQLNITDDVRKTSYDFTNSLFRYDYYSIKENSDSIYYDVLLSNLMNFLFDLIIKKEFKAINDLFNNVVFDYNGFIDGEPDSYDIIKIQFSFGFIYGLIILSNKDIFNDDDKNELKKLINYIKSNFVDFYSQNEAVEYFKKYYNSNSNVQDVYYHFDFKFENKEYRNSWSGIHVDDIFILKEFIYMFDIKYSNSEDVNLALVSKDNKYFYERLLDTVKSDEKSKIDIILDINFDKKSLINLLEKLVSECKKAEIEFIKNNKISVEKTDSFKNAIFKEIENGNELTLYLKDNNKYSIINKRNKRLFGFNQIIGRELFFDDVYGLNNISKDYGRAILTGISKDYLKKLDSISEVIKGDFVKYIDNLNKKEKFVIITSPSNWRILNLNNFSDKTIDINGRKLDLIKIPKARDIYLIKKKDLPKVDMFEPDIKESGIHLNGVYYNLIDCSTDEKTRKEVQKNTKWLEEKGNEQDQIEYLKGNCVFKLFISPSIRKIPNSKCYKFVIKEGDK
;
A
#
# COMPACT_ATOMS: atom_id res chain seq x y z
N MET A 1 -75.65 -3.05 47.80
CA MET A 1 -75.00 -3.99 48.74
C MET A 1 -74.44 -3.16 49.88
N ASN A 2 -74.94 -3.39 51.10
CA ASN A 2 -74.58 -2.57 52.26
C ASN A 2 -73.14 -2.91 52.69
N ILE A 3 -72.34 -1.93 53.11
CA ILE A 3 -70.92 -2.16 53.49
C ILE A 3 -70.82 -3.18 54.65
N GLU A 4 -71.79 -3.16 55.57
CA GLU A 4 -71.92 -4.17 56.63
C GLU A 4 -72.15 -5.59 56.10
N GLU A 5 -72.86 -5.75 54.98
CA GLU A 5 -73.17 -7.04 54.38
C GLU A 5 -71.96 -7.61 53.63
N LEU A 6 -71.16 -6.73 52.98
CA LEU A 6 -69.87 -7.08 52.41
C LEU A 6 -68.87 -7.50 53.51
N LEU A 7 -68.78 -6.74 54.60
CA LEU A 7 -67.89 -7.04 55.72
C LEU A 7 -68.30 -8.33 56.44
N LYS A 8 -69.60 -8.60 56.58
CA LYS A 8 -70.12 -9.85 57.14
C LYS A 8 -69.84 -11.06 56.25
N ASN A 9 -69.93 -10.90 54.93
CA ASN A 9 -69.59 -11.96 53.99
C ASN A 9 -68.08 -12.23 53.94
N VAL A 10 -67.25 -11.19 54.03
CA VAL A 10 -65.78 -11.32 54.15
C VAL A 10 -65.41 -11.97 55.48
N TYR A 11 -66.05 -11.58 56.59
CA TYR A 11 -65.83 -12.19 57.91
C TYR A 11 -66.24 -13.66 57.93
N ASN A 12 -67.41 -14.01 57.39
CA ASN A 12 -67.88 -15.39 57.28
C ASN A 12 -66.99 -16.24 56.37
N PHE A 13 -66.46 -15.65 55.29
CA PHE A 13 -65.48 -16.31 54.42
C PHE A 13 -64.15 -16.54 55.15
N ILE A 14 -63.68 -15.58 55.96
CA ILE A 14 -62.47 -15.72 56.79
C ILE A 14 -62.67 -16.81 57.85
N VAL A 15 -63.83 -16.85 58.53
CA VAL A 15 -64.16 -17.90 59.52
C VAL A 15 -64.28 -19.27 58.86
N TRP A 16 -64.93 -19.36 57.69
CA TRP A 16 -65.04 -20.60 56.94
C TRP A 16 -63.68 -21.13 56.48
N MET A 17 -62.81 -20.24 56.01
CA MET A 17 -61.42 -20.58 55.71
C MET A 17 -60.70 -21.03 56.99
N ASN A 18 -60.90 -20.32 58.12
CA ASN A 18 -60.23 -20.61 59.39
C ASN A 18 -60.49 -22.02 59.89
N VAL A 19 -61.76 -22.45 59.85
CA VAL A 19 -62.19 -23.78 60.30
C VAL A 19 -61.83 -24.89 59.30
N ASN A 20 -62.03 -24.66 58.00
CA ASN A 20 -61.92 -25.75 57.01
C ASN A 20 -60.54 -25.86 56.33
N ILE A 21 -59.70 -24.83 56.41
CA ILE A 21 -58.39 -24.79 55.76
C ILE A 21 -57.26 -24.49 56.77
N PHE A 22 -57.46 -23.56 57.72
CA PHE A 22 -56.39 -23.16 58.65
C PHE A 22 -56.30 -24.02 59.93
N GLU A 23 -57.42 -24.51 60.49
CA GLU A 23 -57.46 -25.41 61.67
C GLU A 23 -56.75 -26.75 61.44
N PRO A 24 -56.88 -27.40 60.25
CA PRO A 24 -56.10 -28.59 59.90
C PRO A 24 -54.60 -28.32 59.73
N LEU A 25 -54.21 -27.06 59.54
CA LEU A 25 -52.84 -26.57 59.40
C LEU A 25 -52.42 -25.81 60.66
N ASN A 26 -52.44 -26.52 61.80
CA ASN A 26 -51.99 -26.03 63.09
C ASN A 26 -50.57 -25.42 62.98
N GLY A 27 -50.27 -24.37 63.75
CA GLY A 27 -49.07 -23.53 63.56
C GLY A 27 -47.74 -24.29 63.46
N SER A 28 -47.61 -25.41 64.18
CA SER A 28 -46.46 -26.32 64.12
C SER A 28 -46.34 -27.06 62.78
N VAL A 29 -47.43 -27.66 62.29
CA VAL A 29 -47.45 -28.46 61.04
C VAL A 29 -47.08 -27.61 59.82
N ARG A 30 -47.47 -26.33 59.82
CA ARG A 30 -47.16 -25.40 58.72
C ARG A 30 -45.68 -25.05 58.65
N ILE A 31 -45.06 -24.79 59.81
CA ILE A 31 -43.63 -24.52 59.93
C ILE A 31 -42.85 -25.79 59.58
N ASP A 32 -43.26 -26.95 60.08
CA ASP A 32 -42.64 -28.25 59.77
C ASP A 32 -42.71 -28.59 58.27
N ALA A 33 -43.85 -28.32 57.62
CA ALA A 33 -44.00 -28.48 56.17
C ALA A 33 -43.08 -27.53 55.39
N PHE A 34 -42.97 -26.26 55.81
CA PHE A 34 -42.05 -25.30 55.19
C PHE A 34 -40.58 -25.67 55.42
N VAL A 35 -40.21 -26.13 56.61
CA VAL A 35 -38.87 -26.66 56.93
C VAL A 35 -38.56 -27.88 56.06
N GLY A 36 -39.52 -28.78 55.86
CA GLY A 36 -39.41 -29.90 54.93
C GLY A 36 -39.16 -29.46 53.48
N ILE A 37 -39.91 -28.47 53.00
CA ILE A 37 -39.72 -27.88 51.66
C ILE A 37 -38.32 -27.25 51.53
N VAL A 38 -37.87 -26.51 52.54
CA VAL A 38 -36.52 -25.93 52.58
C VAL A 38 -35.46 -27.04 52.57
N GLY A 39 -35.65 -28.13 53.30
CA GLY A 39 -34.77 -29.30 53.28
C GLY A 39 -34.66 -29.95 51.89
N VAL A 40 -35.79 -30.15 51.20
CA VAL A 40 -35.82 -30.64 49.82
C VAL A 40 -35.13 -29.65 48.87
N LEU A 41 -35.37 -28.36 49.04
CA LEU A 41 -34.74 -27.32 48.24
C LEU A 41 -33.21 -27.32 48.43
N VAL A 42 -32.71 -27.50 49.65
CA VAL A 42 -31.27 -27.65 49.93
C VAL A 42 -30.70 -28.88 49.24
N ALA A 43 -31.39 -30.03 49.27
CA ALA A 43 -30.96 -31.23 48.56
C ALA A 43 -30.88 -31.01 47.03
N ILE A 44 -31.87 -30.32 46.45
CA ILE A 44 -31.87 -29.94 45.03
C ILE A 44 -30.70 -29.00 44.71
N VAL A 45 -30.39 -28.05 45.59
CA VAL A 45 -29.25 -27.15 45.43
C VAL A 45 -27.93 -27.91 45.47
N ILE A 46 -27.78 -28.87 46.38
CA ILE A 46 -26.59 -29.73 46.45
C ILE A 46 -26.45 -30.55 45.16
N PHE A 47 -27.54 -31.18 44.70
CA PHE A 47 -27.56 -31.92 43.45
C PHE A 47 -27.14 -31.05 42.25
N ILE A 48 -27.70 -29.85 42.12
CA ILE A 48 -27.30 -28.91 41.05
C ILE A 48 -25.83 -28.50 41.20
N ALA A 49 -25.34 -28.26 42.42
CA ALA A 49 -23.96 -27.88 42.68
C ALA A 49 -22.95 -28.98 42.31
N GLU A 50 -23.27 -30.25 42.62
CA GLU A 50 -22.48 -31.41 42.16
C GLU A 50 -22.48 -31.49 40.63
N THR A 51 -23.66 -31.35 40.01
CA THR A 51 -23.80 -31.33 38.55
C THR A 51 -23.01 -30.19 37.90
N MET A 52 -22.84 -29.06 38.60
CA MET A 52 -22.05 -27.92 38.13
C MET A 52 -20.54 -28.11 38.32
N ASN A 53 -20.10 -28.91 39.28
CA ASN A 53 -18.68 -29.24 39.46
C ASN A 53 -18.16 -30.14 38.34
N ASP A 54 -19.02 -31.02 37.81
CA ASP A 54 -18.68 -31.88 36.67
C ASP A 54 -18.60 -31.11 35.34
N LYS A 55 -19.18 -29.89 35.26
CA LYS A 55 -19.13 -29.04 34.06
C LYS A 55 -17.81 -28.27 33.95
N LYS A 56 -17.16 -28.41 32.79
CA LYS A 56 -15.81 -27.85 32.53
C LYS A 56 -15.78 -26.33 32.37
N VAL A 57 -16.88 -25.67 31.97
CA VAL A 57 -16.84 -24.26 31.52
C VAL A 57 -17.87 -23.35 32.23
N GLU A 58 -17.45 -22.11 32.49
CA GLU A 58 -18.14 -21.11 33.32
C GLU A 58 -19.50 -20.63 32.75
N THR A 59 -19.64 -20.55 31.44
CA THR A 59 -20.88 -20.16 30.74
C THR A 59 -21.99 -21.19 30.89
N GLN A 60 -21.66 -22.48 30.83
CA GLN A 60 -22.61 -23.56 31.10
C GLN A 60 -23.10 -23.53 32.55
N LYS A 61 -22.21 -23.20 33.51
CA LYS A 61 -22.57 -23.00 34.92
C LYS A 61 -23.57 -21.86 35.08
N ARG A 62 -23.33 -20.72 34.40
CA ARG A 62 -24.25 -19.56 34.41
C ARG A 62 -25.60 -19.86 33.77
N PHE A 63 -25.63 -20.64 32.69
CA PHE A 63 -26.86 -21.12 32.07
C PHE A 63 -27.71 -21.94 33.04
N VAL A 64 -27.13 -22.94 33.70
CA VAL A 64 -27.84 -23.80 34.66
C VAL A 64 -28.46 -22.96 35.78
N LEU A 65 -27.70 -21.99 36.32
CA LEU A 65 -28.20 -21.08 37.36
C LEU A 65 -29.35 -20.17 36.87
N GLU A 66 -29.28 -19.64 35.65
CA GLU A 66 -30.35 -18.79 35.09
C GLU A 66 -31.61 -19.62 34.80
N LYS A 67 -31.45 -20.82 34.22
CA LYS A 67 -32.58 -21.69 33.85
C LYS A 67 -33.32 -22.24 35.05
N THR A 68 -32.59 -22.59 36.11
CA THR A 68 -33.15 -23.06 37.38
C THR A 68 -33.77 -21.94 38.21
N LYS A 69 -33.46 -20.66 37.95
CA LYS A 69 -33.93 -19.51 38.75
C LYS A 69 -33.68 -19.66 40.26
N MET A 70 -32.66 -20.44 40.63
CA MET A 70 -32.39 -20.86 42.02
C MET A 70 -32.34 -19.66 42.97
N LYS A 71 -31.64 -18.58 42.58
CA LYS A 71 -31.54 -17.34 43.37
C LYS A 71 -32.90 -16.75 43.71
N SER A 72 -33.83 -16.68 42.74
CA SER A 72 -35.16 -16.14 42.97
C SER A 72 -35.98 -16.99 43.93
N ILE A 73 -35.86 -18.32 43.83
CA ILE A 73 -36.60 -19.27 44.67
C ILE A 73 -36.03 -19.27 46.10
N MET A 74 -34.71 -19.16 46.25
CA MET A 74 -34.05 -18.98 47.55
C MET A 74 -34.46 -17.66 48.21
N THR A 75 -34.44 -16.54 47.48
CA THR A 75 -34.90 -15.24 48.01
C THR A 75 -36.36 -15.29 48.42
N PHE A 76 -37.22 -15.95 47.64
CA PHE A 76 -38.62 -16.14 47.98
C PHE A 76 -38.80 -17.00 49.24
N SER A 77 -37.96 -18.04 49.41
CA SER A 77 -37.95 -18.87 50.62
C SER A 77 -37.49 -18.08 51.84
N ILE A 78 -36.45 -17.24 51.72
CA ILE A 78 -36.00 -16.34 52.78
C ILE A 78 -37.09 -15.31 53.12
N PHE A 79 -37.81 -14.80 52.12
CA PHE A 79 -38.94 -13.89 52.34
C PHE A 79 -40.08 -14.54 53.13
N ILE A 80 -40.44 -15.79 52.79
CA ILE A 80 -41.42 -16.57 53.56
C ILE A 80 -40.93 -16.78 55.00
N LEU A 81 -39.66 -17.13 55.20
CA LEU A 81 -39.08 -17.30 56.53
C LEU A 81 -39.16 -16.00 57.36
N SER A 82 -38.84 -14.86 56.75
CA SER A 82 -38.98 -13.54 57.39
C SER A 82 -40.42 -13.25 57.78
N LEU A 83 -41.40 -13.57 56.93
CA LEU A 83 -42.83 -13.43 57.26
C LEU A 83 -43.26 -14.36 58.41
N CYS A 84 -42.73 -15.58 58.47
CA CYS A 84 -42.95 -16.49 59.60
C CYS A 84 -42.40 -15.92 60.92
N ILE A 85 -41.21 -15.31 60.90
CA ILE A 85 -40.61 -14.66 62.08
C ILE A 85 -41.43 -13.43 62.50
N ILE A 86 -41.86 -12.61 61.54
CA ILE A 86 -42.71 -11.43 61.82
C ILE A 86 -44.03 -11.85 62.48
N LYS A 87 -44.62 -12.98 62.04
CA LYS A 87 -45.83 -13.54 62.66
C LYS A 87 -45.61 -13.88 64.14
N GLU A 88 -44.51 -14.54 64.49
CA GLU A 88 -44.19 -14.90 65.89
C GLU A 88 -44.03 -13.65 66.79
N ILE A 89 -43.67 -12.51 66.22
CA ILE A 89 -43.54 -11.23 66.93
C ILE A 89 -44.88 -10.51 67.11
N ILE A 90 -45.92 -10.86 66.35
CA ILE A 90 -47.27 -10.30 66.45
C ILE A 90 -48.15 -11.31 67.24
N PRO A 91 -48.17 -11.26 68.59
CA PRO A 91 -49.01 -12.15 69.37
C PRO A 91 -50.48 -11.87 69.07
N TYR A 92 -51.25 -12.92 68.81
CA TYR A 92 -52.70 -12.83 68.81
C TYR A 92 -53.15 -12.58 70.26
N ASN A 93 -53.65 -11.37 70.54
CA ASN A 93 -54.24 -11.03 71.83
C ASN A 93 -55.71 -10.67 71.63
N GLU A 94 -56.62 -11.28 72.40
CA GLU A 94 -58.08 -11.10 72.23
C GLU A 94 -58.52 -9.63 72.40
N GLU A 95 -57.72 -8.82 73.10
CA GLU A 95 -57.92 -7.39 73.37
C GLU A 95 -57.42 -6.44 72.26
N CYS A 96 -56.80 -6.93 71.18
CA CYS A 96 -56.31 -6.08 70.09
C CYS A 96 -57.45 -5.49 69.23
N THR A 97 -57.25 -4.28 68.69
CA THR A 97 -58.21 -3.62 67.79
C THR A 97 -58.48 -4.44 66.52
N ASP A 98 -59.69 -4.35 65.97
CA ASP A 98 -60.14 -5.15 64.81
C ASP A 98 -59.19 -5.09 63.61
N LEU A 99 -58.46 -3.98 63.47
CA LEU A 99 -57.48 -3.75 62.41
C LEU A 99 -56.25 -4.68 62.55
N PHE A 100 -55.78 -4.96 63.76
CA PHE A 100 -54.70 -5.93 64.02
C PHE A 100 -55.16 -7.38 63.83
N LYS A 101 -56.43 -7.68 64.16
CA LYS A 101 -57.02 -9.00 63.88
C LYS A 101 -57.13 -9.26 62.38
N ILE A 102 -57.61 -8.28 61.61
CA ILE A 102 -57.66 -8.35 60.14
C ILE A 102 -56.25 -8.49 59.55
N LEU A 103 -55.27 -7.74 60.07
CA LEU A 103 -53.88 -7.82 59.62
C LEU A 103 -53.26 -9.21 59.89
N PHE A 104 -53.51 -9.79 61.08
CA PHE A 104 -53.07 -11.13 61.44
C PHE A 104 -53.63 -12.20 60.48
N PHE A 105 -54.95 -12.16 60.22
CA PHE A 105 -55.59 -13.08 59.27
C PHE A 105 -55.14 -12.87 57.82
N ALA A 106 -54.86 -11.63 57.41
CA ALA A 106 -54.31 -11.35 56.09
C ALA A 106 -52.89 -11.91 55.93
N ILE A 107 -52.03 -11.80 56.95
CA ILE A 107 -50.68 -12.37 56.95
C ILE A 107 -50.73 -13.91 56.94
N GLU A 108 -51.63 -14.52 57.72
CA GLU A 108 -51.92 -15.97 57.72
C GLU A 108 -52.27 -16.50 56.32
N LEU A 109 -53.19 -15.81 55.64
CA LEU A 109 -53.62 -16.15 54.28
C LEU A 109 -52.49 -16.03 53.27
N LEU A 110 -51.73 -14.92 53.34
CA LEU A 110 -50.57 -14.69 52.47
C LEU A 110 -49.49 -15.76 52.67
N LEU A 111 -49.19 -16.12 53.92
CA LEU A 111 -48.23 -17.18 54.24
C LEU A 111 -48.63 -18.52 53.62
N ASN A 112 -49.91 -18.91 53.71
CA ASN A 112 -50.37 -20.16 53.12
C ASN A 112 -50.29 -20.16 51.60
N ILE A 113 -50.69 -19.06 50.96
CA ILE A 113 -50.55 -18.89 49.51
C ILE A 113 -49.06 -19.00 49.11
N PHE A 114 -48.16 -18.33 49.83
CA PHE A 114 -46.74 -18.34 49.53
C PHE A 114 -46.10 -19.71 49.77
N ILE A 115 -46.48 -20.46 50.80
CA ILE A 115 -46.00 -21.83 51.04
C ILE A 115 -46.45 -22.75 49.91
N CYS A 116 -47.72 -22.70 49.50
CA CYS A 116 -48.22 -23.48 48.35
C CYS A 116 -47.49 -23.10 47.05
N CYS A 117 -47.24 -21.81 46.81
CA CYS A 117 -46.41 -21.36 45.69
C CYS A 117 -44.97 -21.91 45.78
N SER A 118 -44.39 -21.96 46.98
CA SER A 118 -43.04 -22.49 47.21
C SER A 118 -42.94 -23.99 46.90
N ILE A 119 -43.94 -24.80 47.29
CA ILE A 119 -44.03 -26.22 46.93
C ILE A 119 -44.02 -26.39 45.40
N TRP A 120 -44.92 -25.67 44.73
CA TRP A 120 -45.04 -25.74 43.27
C TRP A 120 -43.74 -25.34 42.56
N LEU A 121 -43.11 -24.25 43.01
CA LEU A 121 -41.82 -23.79 42.48
C LEU A 121 -40.71 -24.81 42.71
N THR A 122 -40.69 -25.49 43.86
CA THR A 122 -39.69 -26.50 44.22
C THR A 122 -39.84 -27.77 43.36
N ILE A 123 -41.08 -28.24 43.14
CA ILE A 123 -41.36 -29.38 42.24
C ILE A 123 -40.95 -29.04 40.80
N LYS A 124 -41.30 -27.83 40.33
CA LYS A 124 -40.93 -27.36 39.00
C LYS A 124 -39.40 -27.25 38.84
N LEU A 125 -38.71 -26.74 39.86
CA LEU A 125 -37.25 -26.67 39.90
C LEU A 125 -36.62 -28.05 39.76
N PHE A 126 -37.12 -29.02 40.54
CA PHE A 126 -36.63 -30.39 40.51
C PHE A 126 -36.80 -31.03 39.14
N GLY A 127 -37.98 -30.86 38.52
CA GLY A 127 -38.24 -31.38 37.17
C GLY A 127 -37.33 -30.78 36.10
N ILE A 128 -36.96 -29.50 36.22
CA ILE A 128 -35.99 -28.86 35.32
C ILE A 128 -34.58 -29.39 35.59
N ALA A 129 -34.18 -29.50 36.86
CA ALA A 129 -32.84 -29.96 37.26
C ALA A 129 -32.56 -31.40 36.79
N ILE A 130 -33.54 -32.30 36.93
CA ILE A 130 -33.45 -33.67 36.40
C ILE A 130 -33.28 -33.64 34.89
N LYS A 131 -34.17 -32.95 34.15
CA LYS A 131 -34.11 -32.90 32.69
C LYS A 131 -32.80 -32.35 32.17
N LEU A 132 -32.25 -31.31 32.79
CA LEU A 132 -30.96 -30.73 32.43
C LEU A 132 -29.77 -31.68 32.67
N ASN A 133 -29.93 -32.72 33.48
CA ASN A 133 -28.87 -33.68 33.80
C ASN A 133 -29.03 -35.03 33.07
N THR A 134 -30.26 -35.43 32.75
CA THR A 134 -30.52 -36.74 32.13
C THR A 134 -30.68 -36.69 30.62
N ASP A 135 -30.98 -35.53 30.04
CA ASP A 135 -31.27 -35.35 28.61
C ASP A 135 -30.31 -34.32 28.00
N SER A 136 -29.29 -34.81 27.28
CA SER A 136 -28.27 -34.00 26.63
C SER A 136 -28.86 -33.11 25.54
N ASP A 137 -29.80 -33.61 24.75
CA ASP A 137 -30.41 -32.86 23.64
C ASP A 137 -31.24 -31.69 24.17
N TYR A 138 -31.99 -31.93 25.25
CA TYR A 138 -32.72 -30.88 25.96
C TYR A 138 -31.77 -29.83 26.56
N PHE A 139 -30.66 -30.27 27.16
CA PHE A 139 -29.65 -29.36 27.72
C PHE A 139 -29.09 -28.44 26.65
N PHE A 140 -28.62 -28.98 25.53
CA PHE A 140 -27.98 -28.21 24.47
C PHE A 140 -28.96 -27.28 23.73
N THR A 141 -30.18 -27.75 23.43
CA THR A 141 -31.21 -26.91 22.80
C THR A 141 -31.54 -25.68 23.64
N GLU A 142 -31.63 -25.85 24.96
CA GLU A 142 -31.90 -24.73 25.87
C GLU A 142 -30.66 -23.87 26.14
N TYR A 143 -29.46 -24.44 25.99
CA TYR A 143 -28.20 -23.70 26.05
C TYR A 143 -27.99 -22.77 24.85
N ASP A 144 -28.30 -23.23 23.64
CA ASP A 144 -28.20 -22.40 22.43
C ASP A 144 -29.15 -21.21 22.52
N LYS A 145 -30.41 -21.43 22.94
CA LYS A 145 -31.38 -20.35 23.21
C LYS A 145 -30.88 -19.37 24.26
N TYR A 146 -30.15 -19.86 25.26
CA TYR A 146 -29.55 -19.01 26.29
C TYR A 146 -28.46 -18.11 25.70
N ILE A 147 -27.58 -18.67 24.86
CA ILE A 147 -26.54 -17.90 24.16
C ILE A 147 -27.16 -16.84 23.25
N GLU A 148 -28.12 -17.21 22.39
CA GLU A 148 -28.82 -16.28 21.50
C GLU A 148 -29.46 -15.12 22.25
N LYS A 149 -30.18 -15.43 23.34
CA LYS A 149 -30.80 -14.43 24.21
C LYS A 149 -29.74 -13.48 24.79
N ARG A 150 -28.60 -14.01 25.24
CA ARG A 150 -27.50 -13.20 25.78
C ARG A 150 -26.87 -12.30 24.72
N LEU A 151 -26.63 -12.80 23.52
CA LEU A 151 -26.08 -12.00 22.42
C LEU A 151 -27.01 -10.82 22.08
N ILE A 152 -28.32 -11.06 22.00
CA ILE A 152 -29.32 -10.01 21.80
C ILE A 152 -29.30 -8.99 22.95
N GLU A 153 -29.28 -9.45 24.21
CA GLU A 153 -29.22 -8.55 25.37
C GLU A 153 -27.96 -7.66 25.34
N ILE A 154 -26.80 -8.26 25.06
CA ILE A 154 -25.52 -7.57 25.01
C ILE A 154 -25.48 -6.57 23.85
N HIS A 155 -25.93 -6.98 22.66
CA HIS A 155 -26.05 -6.11 21.49
C HIS A 155 -26.96 -4.90 21.79
N ASN A 156 -28.14 -5.14 22.36
CA ASN A 156 -29.08 -4.09 22.73
C ASN A 156 -28.56 -3.16 23.84
N ARG A 157 -27.85 -3.69 24.85
CA ARG A 157 -27.21 -2.88 25.89
C ARG A 157 -26.18 -1.93 25.30
N ASN A 158 -25.38 -2.39 24.33
CA ASN A 158 -24.37 -1.54 23.71
C ASN A 158 -24.95 -0.49 22.77
N ILE A 159 -26.01 -0.80 22.02
CA ILE A 159 -26.79 0.22 21.28
C ILE A 159 -27.35 1.29 22.24
N ARG A 160 -27.84 0.89 23.42
CA ARG A 160 -28.38 1.83 24.42
C ARG A 160 -27.29 2.66 25.11
N ASN A 161 -26.09 2.12 25.29
CA ASN A 161 -24.97 2.84 25.91
C ASN A 161 -24.28 3.81 24.94
N SER A 162 -24.23 3.48 23.64
CA SER A 162 -23.69 4.36 22.61
C SER A 162 -24.57 5.59 22.34
N SER A 163 -25.88 5.49 22.52
CA SER A 163 -26.81 6.62 22.37
C SER A 163 -26.74 7.68 23.50
N LYS A 164 -26.11 7.38 24.65
CA LYS A 164 -25.98 8.29 25.80
C LYS A 164 -24.70 9.12 25.85
N LYS A 165 -23.77 8.98 24.89
CA LYS A 165 -22.45 9.63 24.93
C LYS A 165 -22.00 10.20 23.57
N LEU A 166 -22.73 11.13 22.96
CA LEU A 166 -22.24 11.80 21.76
C LEU A 166 -22.60 13.31 21.69
N LYS A 167 -21.72 14.14 22.24
CA LYS A 167 -21.41 15.47 21.69
C LYS A 167 -20.06 15.35 20.97
N ASN A 168 -20.05 15.40 19.64
CA ASN A 168 -18.83 15.57 18.84
C ASN A 168 -18.68 17.05 18.44
N GLU A 169 -17.43 17.51 18.23
CA GLU A 169 -17.17 18.73 17.48
C GLU A 169 -17.83 18.65 16.10
N SER A 170 -18.37 19.78 15.62
CA SER A 170 -19.25 19.76 14.46
C SER A 170 -18.45 19.53 13.18
N ILE A 171 -18.69 18.40 12.50
CA ILE A 171 -18.28 18.15 11.11
C ILE A 171 -18.61 19.35 10.21
N ASN A 172 -19.69 20.07 10.52
CA ASN A 172 -20.11 21.31 9.87
C ASN A 172 -19.05 22.42 9.97
N LYS A 173 -18.30 22.53 11.08
CA LYS A 173 -17.19 23.48 11.22
C LYS A 173 -15.98 23.04 10.38
N PHE A 174 -15.63 21.75 10.42
CA PHE A 174 -14.52 21.19 9.65
C PHE A 174 -14.70 21.36 8.13
N VAL A 175 -15.91 21.09 7.60
CA VAL A 175 -16.22 21.30 6.18
C VAL A 175 -16.20 22.80 5.82
N LYS A 176 -16.63 23.70 6.73
CA LYS A 176 -16.53 25.15 6.52
C LYS A 176 -15.08 25.65 6.44
N GLU A 177 -14.16 25.05 7.19
CA GLU A 177 -12.73 25.39 7.15
C GLU A 177 -12.04 24.80 5.91
N ASN A 178 -12.58 23.72 5.33
CA ASN A 178 -12.01 22.98 4.19
C ASN A 178 -12.88 23.02 2.91
N LYS A 179 -13.61 24.11 2.66
CA LYS A 179 -14.56 24.24 1.52
C LYS A 179 -13.95 24.04 0.13
N LYS A 180 -12.64 24.27 0.01
CA LYS A 180 -11.83 24.00 -1.19
C LYS A 180 -11.87 22.51 -1.59
N TYR A 181 -12.04 21.62 -0.62
CA TYR A 181 -11.98 20.17 -0.81
C TYR A 181 -13.30 19.46 -0.56
N LEU A 182 -14.11 19.95 0.38
CA LEU A 182 -15.29 19.25 0.88
C LEU A 182 -16.55 20.13 0.75
N SER A 183 -17.68 19.51 0.40
CA SER A 183 -19.00 20.14 0.43
C SER A 183 -20.10 19.16 0.86
N PHE A 184 -21.26 19.68 1.26
CA PHE A 184 -22.51 18.93 1.45
C PHE A 184 -23.53 19.18 0.33
N ASP A 185 -23.25 20.11 -0.60
CA ASP A 185 -24.20 20.51 -1.64
C ASP A 185 -24.20 19.51 -2.80
N VAL A 186 -25.32 18.82 -2.99
CA VAL A 186 -25.51 17.73 -3.97
C VAL A 186 -25.90 18.26 -5.37
N GLU A 187 -26.16 19.56 -5.52
CA GLU A 187 -26.68 20.18 -6.76
C GLU A 187 -25.73 20.11 -7.98
N ASN A 188 -24.53 19.53 -7.86
CA ASN A 188 -23.52 19.41 -8.92
C ASN A 188 -23.00 17.96 -9.12
N SER A 189 -23.84 16.92 -8.98
CA SER A 189 -23.38 15.52 -8.98
C SER A 189 -22.95 14.96 -10.34
N ASP A 190 -23.32 15.56 -11.47
CA ASP A 190 -23.11 14.97 -12.81
C ASP A 190 -21.61 14.89 -13.20
N ASP A 191 -20.77 15.75 -12.63
CA ASP A 191 -19.31 15.76 -12.83
C ASP A 191 -18.55 14.81 -11.87
N TYR A 192 -19.26 14.06 -11.01
CA TYR A 192 -18.65 13.31 -9.91
C TYR A 192 -19.03 11.82 -9.93
N ILE A 193 -18.08 10.98 -9.56
CA ILE A 193 -18.25 9.53 -9.43
C ILE A 193 -18.90 9.24 -8.07
N PRO A 194 -20.02 8.49 -8.02
CA PRO A 194 -20.67 8.11 -6.77
C PRO A 194 -19.84 7.05 -6.03
N ILE A 195 -19.47 7.37 -4.79
CA ILE A 195 -18.83 6.43 -3.88
C ILE A 195 -19.92 5.69 -3.12
N LYS A 196 -19.95 4.37 -3.29
CA LYS A 196 -20.93 3.50 -2.66
C LYS A 196 -20.44 2.98 -1.31
N ALA A 197 -21.37 2.81 -0.36
CA ALA A 197 -21.08 2.20 0.93
C ALA A 197 -20.62 0.75 0.75
N ASN A 198 -19.52 0.38 1.41
CA ASN A 198 -19.09 -1.02 1.59
C ASN A 198 -19.62 -1.64 2.89
N LYS A 199 -20.27 -0.84 3.75
CA LYS A 199 -20.80 -1.24 5.06
C LYS A 199 -22.26 -0.77 5.20
N SER A 200 -23.07 -1.59 5.86
CA SER A 200 -24.45 -1.24 6.24
C SER A 200 -24.48 -0.88 7.73
N GLY A 201 -25.30 0.09 8.11
CA GLY A 201 -25.47 0.51 9.50
C GLY A 201 -26.11 1.90 9.64
N ILE A 202 -26.26 2.38 10.86
CA ILE A 202 -26.75 3.75 11.11
C ILE A 202 -25.58 4.72 11.03
N PHE A 203 -25.64 5.66 10.10
CA PHE A 203 -24.61 6.66 9.90
C PHE A 203 -24.47 7.57 11.13
N LYS A 204 -23.25 7.66 11.69
CA LYS A 204 -22.94 8.51 12.84
C LYS A 204 -22.44 9.88 12.39
N SER A 205 -21.33 9.91 11.65
CA SER A 205 -20.72 11.12 11.06
C SER A 205 -19.57 10.73 10.14
N TYR A 206 -19.00 11.69 9.41
CA TYR A 206 -17.68 11.48 8.79
C TYR A 206 -16.55 11.68 9.82
N SER A 207 -15.45 10.95 9.65
CA SER A 207 -14.22 11.07 10.43
C SER A 207 -13.40 12.25 9.93
N CYS A 208 -13.38 13.38 10.65
CA CYS A 208 -12.58 14.55 10.30
C CYS A 208 -11.09 14.22 10.14
N ARG A 209 -10.56 13.28 10.95
CA ARG A 209 -9.17 12.82 10.86
C ARG A 209 -8.88 12.09 9.55
N SER A 210 -9.80 11.25 9.10
CA SER A 210 -9.64 10.50 7.83
C SER A 210 -9.76 11.44 6.64
N LEU A 211 -10.70 12.38 6.70
CA LEU A 211 -10.84 13.43 5.69
C LEU A 211 -9.62 14.36 5.64
N GLN A 212 -9.05 14.72 6.79
CA GLN A 212 -7.81 15.51 6.84
C GLN A 212 -6.62 14.76 6.22
N ALA A 213 -6.47 13.46 6.50
CA ALA A 213 -5.41 12.65 5.91
C ALA A 213 -5.51 12.56 4.37
N ILE A 214 -6.72 12.54 3.82
CA ILE A 214 -6.94 12.62 2.37
C ILE A 214 -6.50 13.99 1.84
N ILE A 215 -6.90 15.07 2.50
CA ILE A 215 -6.50 16.44 2.15
C ILE A 215 -4.97 16.59 2.16
N ASP A 216 -4.30 16.11 3.21
CA ASP A 216 -2.85 16.22 3.37
C ASP A 216 -2.11 15.46 2.25
N LYS A 217 -2.59 14.28 1.86
CA LYS A 217 -2.04 13.50 0.73
C LYS A 217 -2.20 14.22 -0.60
N ILE A 218 -3.38 14.80 -0.86
CA ILE A 218 -3.63 15.58 -2.08
C ILE A 218 -2.68 16.80 -2.12
N GLU A 219 -2.48 17.48 -0.98
CA GLU A 219 -1.53 18.59 -0.91
C GLU A 219 -0.07 18.16 -1.11
N GLU A 220 0.32 16.99 -0.61
CA GLU A 220 1.66 16.43 -0.80
C GLU A 220 1.90 16.04 -2.27
N GLU A 221 0.93 15.39 -2.92
CA GLU A 221 1.00 15.04 -4.35
C GLU A 221 1.10 16.30 -5.22
N ASN A 222 0.31 17.33 -4.93
CA ASN A 222 0.38 18.61 -5.64
C ASN A 222 1.74 19.29 -5.44
N ARG A 223 2.32 19.24 -4.23
CA ARG A 223 3.68 19.76 -3.96
C ARG A 223 4.75 18.98 -4.74
N LYS A 224 4.64 17.64 -4.83
CA LYS A 224 5.56 16.80 -5.61
C LYS A 224 5.47 17.10 -7.11
N ARG A 225 4.27 17.38 -7.62
CA ARG A 225 4.03 17.74 -9.03
C ARG A 225 4.41 19.18 -9.37
N LYS A 226 4.71 20.04 -8.38
CA LYS A 226 4.97 21.49 -8.53
C LYS A 226 3.83 22.26 -9.23
N GLU A 227 2.61 21.73 -9.24
CA GLU A 227 1.46 22.38 -9.90
C GLU A 227 0.70 23.27 -8.91
N LEU A 228 0.50 24.55 -9.26
CA LEU A 228 -0.37 25.48 -8.55
C LEU A 228 -1.83 25.24 -8.99
N ILE A 229 -2.42 24.16 -8.51
CA ILE A 229 -3.82 23.82 -8.84
C ILE A 229 -4.76 24.59 -7.89
N VAL A 230 -5.56 25.50 -8.45
CA VAL A 230 -6.65 26.17 -7.75
C VAL A 230 -7.96 25.48 -8.12
N TYR A 231 -8.52 24.70 -7.19
CA TYR A 231 -9.79 24.02 -7.39
C TYR A 231 -10.95 25.04 -7.34
N SER A 232 -11.69 25.15 -8.44
CA SER A 232 -12.88 26.01 -8.54
C SER A 232 -14.16 25.36 -7.99
N LYS A 233 -14.15 24.03 -7.82
CA LYS A 233 -15.22 23.21 -7.24
C LYS A 233 -14.62 22.28 -6.15
N PRO A 234 -15.40 21.87 -5.13
CA PRO A 234 -14.94 20.92 -4.12
C PRO A 234 -14.58 19.58 -4.75
N LEU A 235 -13.65 18.83 -4.16
CA LEU A 235 -13.23 17.52 -4.70
C LEU A 235 -14.13 16.38 -4.24
N ILE A 236 -14.71 16.48 -3.04
CA ILE A 236 -15.57 15.46 -2.42
C ILE A 236 -16.86 16.13 -1.94
N ILE A 237 -18.01 15.55 -2.32
CA ILE A 237 -19.33 15.94 -1.84
C ILE A 237 -19.82 14.84 -0.89
N LEU A 238 -20.04 15.19 0.36
CA LEU A 238 -20.51 14.31 1.41
C LEU A 238 -22.04 14.24 1.36
N ASN A 239 -22.62 13.04 1.17
CA ASN A 239 -24.04 12.90 0.84
C ASN A 239 -24.94 12.62 2.06
N LEU A 240 -24.40 11.94 3.07
CA LEU A 240 -25.18 11.43 4.20
C LEU A 240 -25.37 12.41 5.37
N LYS A 241 -26.52 12.32 6.03
CA LYS A 241 -26.83 12.99 7.31
C LYS A 241 -26.85 12.00 8.48
N GLY A 242 -26.37 12.44 9.64
CA GLY A 242 -26.33 11.60 10.84
C GLY A 242 -27.72 11.05 11.18
N GLY A 243 -27.79 9.73 11.45
CA GLY A 243 -29.03 9.00 11.69
C GLY A 243 -29.62 8.27 10.48
N GLU A 244 -29.10 8.50 9.26
CA GLU A 244 -29.54 7.78 8.06
C GLU A 244 -29.11 6.32 8.08
N LYS A 245 -30.01 5.43 7.66
CA LYS A 245 -29.71 4.01 7.47
C LYS A 245 -28.96 3.84 6.15
N ILE A 246 -27.72 3.38 6.22
CA ILE A 246 -26.90 3.06 5.06
C ILE A 246 -27.01 1.55 4.82
N ASN A 247 -27.31 1.17 3.58
CA ASN A 247 -27.13 -0.20 3.09
C ASN A 247 -25.94 -0.20 2.10
N ARG A 248 -25.34 -1.37 1.84
CA ARG A 248 -24.38 -1.51 0.75
C ARG A 248 -24.96 -1.04 -0.58
N GLY A 249 -24.13 -0.39 -1.38
CA GLY A 249 -24.54 0.17 -2.67
C GLY A 249 -25.18 1.57 -2.60
N VAL A 250 -25.54 2.05 -1.40
CA VAL A 250 -26.03 3.43 -1.21
C VAL A 250 -24.88 4.41 -1.41
N THR A 251 -25.12 5.48 -2.16
CA THR A 251 -24.12 6.52 -2.38
C THR A 251 -23.89 7.32 -1.11
N ILE A 252 -22.68 7.21 -0.56
CA ILE A 252 -22.27 7.87 0.69
C ILE A 252 -21.58 9.21 0.45
N ALA A 253 -20.89 9.34 -0.67
CA ALA A 253 -20.23 10.55 -1.10
C ALA A 253 -20.10 10.54 -2.62
N TYR A 254 -19.74 11.68 -3.20
CA TYR A 254 -19.34 11.80 -4.61
C TYR A 254 -17.93 12.37 -4.67
N CYS A 255 -17.08 11.87 -5.57
CA CYS A 255 -15.72 12.39 -5.75
C CYS A 255 -15.42 12.65 -7.23
N ARG A 256 -14.49 13.57 -7.53
CA ARG A 256 -14.01 13.77 -8.91
C ARG A 256 -13.15 12.60 -9.36
N SER A 257 -13.16 12.28 -10.65
CA SER A 257 -12.36 11.19 -11.25
C SER A 257 -10.86 11.29 -10.93
N GLU A 258 -10.35 12.51 -10.82
CA GLU A 258 -8.95 12.82 -10.48
C GLU A 258 -8.49 12.26 -9.12
N ILE A 259 -9.42 12.01 -8.19
CA ILE A 259 -9.12 11.53 -6.83
C ILE A 259 -9.79 10.19 -6.52
N ILE A 260 -10.21 9.44 -7.54
CA ILE A 260 -10.89 8.14 -7.38
C ILE A 260 -10.04 7.13 -6.60
N ASN A 261 -8.71 7.25 -6.67
CA ASN A 261 -7.75 6.42 -5.93
C ASN A 261 -7.93 6.49 -4.40
N TYR A 262 -8.63 7.52 -3.89
CA TYR A 262 -8.93 7.70 -2.47
C TYR A 262 -10.30 7.15 -2.07
N GLU A 263 -11.02 6.47 -2.97
CA GLU A 263 -12.38 5.98 -2.74
C GLU A 263 -12.50 5.16 -1.46
N ASP A 264 -11.60 4.21 -1.21
CA ASP A 264 -11.63 3.39 0.01
C ASP A 264 -11.38 4.21 1.28
N SER A 265 -10.54 5.23 1.20
CA SER A 265 -10.30 6.15 2.32
C SER A 265 -11.55 7.00 2.61
N ILE A 266 -12.28 7.41 1.56
CA ILE A 266 -13.54 8.14 1.68
C ILE A 266 -14.63 7.21 2.25
N ARG A 267 -14.73 5.97 1.78
CA ARG A 267 -15.63 4.94 2.35
C ARG A 267 -15.36 4.71 3.82
N ASN A 268 -14.09 4.57 4.19
CA ASN A 268 -13.66 4.35 5.56
C ASN A 268 -13.79 5.61 6.45
N SER A 269 -14.00 6.78 5.87
CA SER A 269 -14.31 8.00 6.63
C SER A 269 -15.71 7.96 7.24
N CYS A 270 -16.64 7.15 6.71
CA CYS A 270 -17.98 6.99 7.28
C CYS A 270 -17.92 6.25 8.62
N LEU A 271 -18.13 6.98 9.71
CA LEU A 271 -18.32 6.38 11.02
C LEU A 271 -19.77 5.91 11.13
N LEU A 272 -19.95 4.65 11.51
CA LEU A 272 -21.23 4.09 11.91
C LEU A 272 -21.34 4.16 13.44
N ASN A 273 -22.56 4.08 13.96
CA ASN A 273 -22.81 4.12 15.42
C ASN A 273 -22.08 3.01 16.21
N ASP A 274 -21.58 1.98 15.53
CA ASP A 274 -21.01 0.76 16.13
C ASP A 274 -19.47 0.74 16.25
N SER A 275 -18.80 1.87 15.97
CA SER A 275 -17.32 1.95 16.03
C SER A 275 -16.74 2.11 17.45
N ILE A 276 -17.33 1.49 18.47
CA ILE A 276 -16.81 1.48 19.84
C ILE A 276 -16.25 0.08 20.16
N PRO A 277 -15.03 -0.04 20.71
CA PRO A 277 -14.51 -1.33 21.13
C PRO A 277 -15.45 -1.96 22.16
N PHE A 278 -16.00 -3.10 21.79
CA PHE A 278 -16.78 -3.95 22.68
C PHE A 278 -15.83 -4.54 23.74
N LEU A 279 -15.97 -4.10 24.98
CA LEU A 279 -15.30 -4.66 26.15
C LEU A 279 -16.37 -5.31 27.04
N ASP A 280 -16.98 -6.39 26.54
CA ASP A 280 -17.83 -7.23 27.39
C ASP A 280 -17.15 -8.59 27.60
N ASN A 281 -16.75 -8.84 28.84
CA ASN A 281 -16.14 -10.11 29.24
C ASN A 281 -17.08 -11.30 28.98
N GLU A 282 -18.39 -11.06 28.94
CA GLU A 282 -19.38 -12.12 28.69
C GLU A 282 -19.29 -12.69 27.26
N ILE A 283 -19.04 -11.85 26.25
CA ILE A 283 -18.85 -12.32 24.85
C ILE A 283 -17.58 -13.15 24.73
N ASN A 284 -16.47 -12.69 25.32
CA ASN A 284 -15.22 -13.44 25.29
C ASN A 284 -15.38 -14.79 26.00
N LEU A 285 -16.16 -14.86 27.08
CA LEU A 285 -16.48 -16.12 27.77
C LEU A 285 -17.31 -17.05 26.88
N ILE A 286 -18.37 -16.55 26.24
CA ILE A 286 -19.22 -17.34 25.32
C ILE A 286 -18.39 -17.90 24.17
N ILE A 287 -17.60 -17.05 23.51
CA ILE A 287 -16.76 -17.45 22.38
C ILE A 287 -15.73 -18.50 22.80
N ASN A 288 -15.01 -18.26 23.90
CA ASN A 288 -14.01 -19.22 24.40
C ASN A 288 -14.63 -20.57 24.76
N ASP A 289 -15.86 -20.58 25.30
CA ASP A 289 -16.56 -21.81 25.62
C ASP A 289 -16.99 -22.59 24.38
N LEU A 290 -17.64 -21.93 23.42
CA LEU A 290 -18.04 -22.56 22.16
C LEU A 290 -16.84 -23.18 21.43
N PHE A 291 -15.70 -22.50 21.46
CA PHE A 291 -14.46 -23.03 20.90
C PHE A 291 -13.86 -24.18 21.72
N ALA A 292 -13.90 -24.11 23.06
CA ALA A 292 -13.42 -25.20 23.91
C ALA A 292 -14.28 -26.48 23.76
N LEU A 293 -15.60 -26.32 23.56
CA LEU A 293 -16.51 -27.41 23.27
C LEU A 293 -16.17 -28.07 21.94
N ALA A 294 -16.03 -27.26 20.88
CA ALA A 294 -15.61 -27.73 19.56
C ALA A 294 -14.21 -28.38 19.56
N GLU A 295 -13.29 -27.95 20.43
CA GLU A 295 -11.95 -28.56 20.55
C GLU A 295 -11.96 -29.92 21.28
N SER A 296 -12.91 -30.11 22.20
CA SER A 296 -12.90 -31.27 23.10
C SER A 296 -13.47 -32.56 22.47
N ASN A 297 -14.08 -32.47 21.28
CA ASN A 297 -14.70 -33.56 20.50
C ASN A 297 -15.65 -34.48 21.30
N LEU A 298 -16.10 -34.04 22.48
CA LEU A 298 -16.95 -34.83 23.37
C LEU A 298 -18.44 -34.67 23.01
N ASP A 299 -18.84 -33.53 22.44
CA ASP A 299 -20.26 -33.18 22.19
C ASP A 299 -20.49 -32.21 21.00
N ASP A 300 -19.42 -31.70 20.37
CA ASP A 300 -19.45 -30.76 19.23
C ASP A 300 -18.11 -30.87 18.49
N ASN A 301 -18.14 -30.91 17.15
CA ASN A 301 -16.94 -30.93 16.32
C ASN A 301 -16.89 -29.67 15.46
N PHE A 302 -15.73 -29.33 14.89
CA PHE A 302 -15.59 -28.25 13.91
C PHE A 302 -16.27 -28.60 12.57
N ASP A 303 -17.59 -28.78 12.57
CA ASP A 303 -18.40 -29.09 11.39
C ASP A 303 -19.48 -28.01 11.12
N SER A 304 -20.17 -28.15 9.99
CA SER A 304 -21.22 -27.22 9.55
C SER A 304 -22.50 -27.26 10.38
N ASN A 305 -22.67 -28.27 11.23
CA ASN A 305 -23.80 -28.41 12.15
C ASN A 305 -23.43 -27.99 13.58
N SER A 306 -22.17 -27.60 13.80
CA SER A 306 -21.64 -27.25 15.10
C SER A 306 -22.34 -26.05 15.71
N ARG A 307 -22.40 -26.00 17.05
CA ARG A 307 -22.97 -24.84 17.75
C ARG A 307 -22.17 -23.58 17.49
N LEU A 308 -20.86 -23.74 17.28
CA LEU A 308 -19.98 -22.67 16.88
C LEU A 308 -20.34 -22.11 15.50
N PHE A 309 -20.63 -22.96 14.50
CA PHE A 309 -21.11 -22.49 13.20
C PHE A 309 -22.47 -21.78 13.32
N ASN A 310 -23.40 -22.37 14.08
CA ASN A 310 -24.71 -21.78 14.36
C ASN A 310 -24.60 -20.42 15.04
N PHE A 311 -23.61 -20.23 15.92
CA PHE A 311 -23.29 -18.94 16.51
C PHE A 311 -22.91 -17.90 15.45
N TYR A 312 -21.98 -18.19 14.53
CA TYR A 312 -21.65 -17.26 13.44
C TYR A 312 -22.85 -16.98 12.52
N ASN A 313 -23.61 -18.02 12.17
CA ASN A 313 -24.83 -17.90 11.36
C ASN A 313 -25.87 -17.00 12.03
N PHE A 314 -26.06 -17.15 13.35
CA PHE A 314 -26.94 -16.29 14.13
C PHE A 314 -26.47 -14.83 14.12
N LEU A 315 -25.17 -14.59 14.27
CA LEU A 315 -24.62 -13.23 14.21
C LEU A 315 -24.82 -12.58 12.85
N TYR A 316 -24.63 -13.32 11.75
CA TYR A 316 -24.91 -12.85 10.38
C TYR A 316 -26.40 -12.56 10.18
N LYS A 317 -27.29 -13.50 10.53
CA LYS A 317 -28.76 -13.35 10.39
C LYS A 317 -29.33 -12.15 11.15
N ASN A 318 -28.69 -11.74 12.23
CA ASN A 318 -29.14 -10.62 13.06
C ASN A 318 -28.31 -9.35 12.86
N ASP A 319 -27.50 -9.24 11.79
CA ASP A 319 -26.69 -8.07 11.45
C ASP A 319 -25.73 -7.62 12.58
N MET A 320 -25.23 -8.53 13.40
CA MET A 320 -24.42 -8.23 14.59
C MET A 320 -22.92 -8.04 14.26
N ARG A 321 -22.59 -7.09 13.38
CA ARG A 321 -21.23 -6.89 12.82
C ARG A 321 -20.13 -6.71 13.86
N SER A 322 -20.35 -5.92 14.91
CA SER A 322 -19.33 -5.72 15.96
C SER A 322 -19.01 -7.01 16.73
N LEU A 323 -20.00 -7.90 16.88
CA LEU A 323 -19.80 -9.20 17.52
C LEU A 323 -19.07 -10.17 16.58
N LEU A 324 -19.39 -10.12 15.28
CA LEU A 324 -18.63 -10.84 14.27
C LEU A 324 -17.16 -10.43 14.33
N ASP A 325 -16.87 -9.13 14.41
CA ASP A 325 -15.49 -8.65 14.40
C ASP A 325 -14.62 -9.24 15.53
N ILE A 326 -15.15 -9.29 16.74
CA ILE A 326 -14.49 -9.91 17.89
C ILE A 326 -14.37 -11.43 17.70
N SER A 327 -15.42 -12.06 17.21
CA SER A 327 -15.46 -13.51 17.02
C SER A 327 -14.39 -13.97 16.03
N TYR A 328 -14.17 -13.24 14.95
CA TYR A 328 -13.12 -13.55 13.99
C TYR A 328 -11.70 -13.29 14.51
N GLU A 329 -11.48 -12.34 15.43
CA GLU A 329 -10.16 -12.18 16.08
C GLU A 329 -9.79 -13.40 16.93
N HIS A 330 -10.78 -14.12 17.48
CA HIS A 330 -10.53 -15.38 18.20
C HIS A 330 -10.11 -16.53 17.29
N ILE A 331 -10.53 -16.54 16.01
CA ILE A 331 -10.04 -17.52 15.02
C ILE A 331 -8.52 -17.50 14.92
N ARG A 332 -7.88 -16.31 14.96
CA ARG A 332 -6.42 -16.19 14.96
C ARG A 332 -5.77 -16.94 16.13
N LYS A 333 -6.34 -16.79 17.33
CA LYS A 333 -5.83 -17.43 18.55
C LYS A 333 -5.96 -18.94 18.50
N ILE A 334 -7.02 -19.43 17.86
CA ILE A 334 -7.29 -20.87 17.73
C ILE A 334 -6.39 -21.50 16.71
N TYR A 335 -6.20 -20.84 15.57
CA TYR A 335 -5.19 -21.25 14.60
C TYR A 335 -3.84 -21.51 15.29
N ILE A 336 -3.35 -20.56 16.09
CA ILE A 336 -2.08 -20.69 16.84
C ILE A 336 -2.08 -21.89 17.82
N LYS A 337 -3.23 -22.28 18.39
CA LYS A 337 -3.31 -23.44 19.28
C LYS A 337 -3.36 -24.77 18.54
N CYS A 338 -4.06 -24.81 17.40
CA CYS A 338 -4.37 -26.07 16.71
C CYS A 338 -3.43 -26.40 15.55
N TYR A 339 -2.71 -25.42 14.98
CA TYR A 339 -2.02 -25.63 13.69
C TYR A 339 -1.00 -26.77 13.67
N LYS A 340 -0.37 -27.08 14.82
CA LYS A 340 0.64 -28.15 14.95
C LYS A 340 0.07 -29.56 15.07
N ASP A 341 -1.19 -29.69 15.46
CA ASP A 341 -1.86 -30.98 15.55
C ASP A 341 -2.58 -31.26 14.23
N ILE A 342 -2.13 -32.28 13.50
CA ILE A 342 -2.63 -32.57 12.16
C ILE A 342 -4.13 -32.87 12.13
N HIS A 343 -4.68 -33.51 13.16
CA HIS A 343 -6.11 -33.84 13.22
C HIS A 343 -6.94 -32.59 13.49
N LYS A 344 -6.57 -31.81 14.51
CA LYS A 344 -7.26 -30.55 14.83
C LYS A 344 -7.11 -29.49 13.74
N ASN A 345 -5.98 -29.44 13.05
CA ASN A 345 -5.75 -28.55 11.92
C ASN A 345 -6.71 -28.87 10.76
N LYS A 346 -6.87 -30.16 10.41
CA LYS A 346 -7.83 -30.59 9.37
C LYS A 346 -9.28 -30.24 9.71
N GLU A 347 -9.67 -30.49 10.96
CA GLU A 347 -10.99 -30.11 11.48
C GLU A 347 -11.21 -28.59 11.38
N LEU A 348 -10.23 -27.78 11.80
CA LEU A 348 -10.28 -26.33 11.69
C LEU A 348 -10.40 -25.86 10.24
N ALA A 349 -9.62 -26.43 9.31
CA ALA A 349 -9.67 -26.04 7.89
C ALA A 349 -11.07 -26.26 7.28
N ASN A 350 -11.72 -27.38 7.61
CA ASN A 350 -13.09 -27.67 7.17
C ASN A 350 -14.12 -26.68 7.74
N PHE A 351 -13.98 -26.32 9.01
CA PHE A 351 -14.83 -25.32 9.63
C PHE A 351 -14.62 -23.93 9.03
N LEU A 352 -13.38 -23.51 8.78
CA LEU A 352 -13.08 -22.24 8.12
C LEU A 352 -13.65 -22.18 6.70
N SER A 353 -13.60 -23.28 5.95
CA SER A 353 -14.23 -23.39 4.62
C SER A 353 -15.75 -23.20 4.72
N SER A 354 -16.41 -23.82 5.70
CA SER A 354 -17.84 -23.62 5.95
C SER A 354 -18.17 -22.16 6.31
N LEU A 355 -17.35 -21.53 7.15
CA LEU A 355 -17.48 -20.11 7.48
C LEU A 355 -17.22 -19.20 6.26
N ALA A 356 -16.32 -19.60 5.35
CA ALA A 356 -16.01 -18.80 4.16
C ALA A 356 -17.22 -18.78 3.22
N SER A 357 -17.86 -19.94 2.99
CA SER A 357 -19.12 -20.00 2.25
C SER A 357 -20.25 -19.23 2.94
N LEU A 358 -20.31 -19.24 4.28
CA LEU A 358 -21.26 -18.41 5.03
C LEU A 358 -20.98 -16.90 4.83
N ALA A 359 -19.72 -16.49 4.89
CA ALA A 359 -19.31 -15.11 4.63
C ALA A 359 -19.64 -14.69 3.19
N TYR A 360 -19.36 -15.54 2.20
CA TYR A 360 -19.71 -15.31 0.79
C TYR A 360 -21.21 -15.15 0.59
N SER A 361 -22.02 -16.04 1.18
CA SER A 361 -23.49 -15.98 1.13
C SER A 361 -24.08 -14.71 1.77
N ASN A 362 -23.33 -14.06 2.65
CA ASN A 362 -23.67 -12.78 3.28
C ASN A 362 -22.89 -11.60 2.66
N GLU A 363 -22.25 -11.81 1.51
CA GLU A 363 -21.44 -10.85 0.75
C GLU A 363 -20.26 -10.24 1.56
N ASP A 364 -19.79 -10.88 2.62
CA ASP A 364 -18.76 -10.33 3.52
C ASP A 364 -17.34 -10.58 3.01
N TYR A 365 -16.93 -9.82 1.98
CA TYR A 365 -15.61 -9.94 1.34
C TYR A 365 -14.41 -9.91 2.30
N GLU A 366 -14.37 -9.02 3.28
CA GLU A 366 -13.21 -8.91 4.19
C GLU A 366 -13.06 -10.18 5.04
N ARG A 367 -14.19 -10.73 5.53
CA ARG A 367 -14.17 -11.99 6.28
C ARG A 367 -13.94 -13.19 5.39
N TYR A 368 -14.47 -13.17 4.16
CA TYR A 368 -14.16 -14.17 3.15
C TYR A 368 -12.66 -14.24 2.85
N ARG A 369 -12.03 -13.10 2.55
CA ARG A 369 -10.58 -12.98 2.31
C ARG A 369 -9.78 -13.43 3.51
N PHE A 370 -10.16 -12.97 4.71
CA PHE A 370 -9.53 -13.39 5.96
C PHE A 370 -9.57 -14.91 6.15
N LEU A 371 -10.75 -15.53 6.02
CA LEU A 371 -10.93 -16.96 6.20
C LEU A 371 -10.14 -17.77 5.19
N ASN A 372 -10.21 -17.42 3.91
CA ASN A 372 -9.48 -18.13 2.84
C ASN A 372 -7.97 -18.10 3.05
N ASN A 373 -7.42 -16.98 3.52
CA ASN A 373 -6.00 -16.90 3.87
C ASN A 373 -5.65 -17.84 5.04
N TYR A 374 -6.51 -17.96 6.05
CA TYR A 374 -6.30 -18.91 7.16
C TYR A 374 -6.50 -20.37 6.74
N ILE A 375 -7.38 -20.66 5.77
CA ILE A 375 -7.50 -21.99 5.16
C ILE A 375 -6.17 -22.35 4.49
N TYR A 376 -5.61 -21.46 3.66
CA TYR A 376 -4.29 -21.65 3.08
C TYR A 376 -3.22 -21.90 4.14
N TYR A 377 -3.15 -21.07 5.21
CA TYR A 377 -2.17 -21.28 6.28
C TYR A 377 -2.32 -22.63 6.98
N CYS A 378 -3.54 -23.10 7.22
CA CYS A 378 -3.78 -24.42 7.77
C CYS A 378 -3.15 -25.50 6.87
N TYR A 379 -3.45 -25.46 5.57
CA TYR A 379 -2.93 -26.43 4.61
C TYR A 379 -1.42 -26.33 4.37
N ALA A 380 -0.83 -25.13 4.40
CA ALA A 380 0.62 -24.93 4.34
C ALA A 380 1.33 -25.60 5.53
N GLU A 381 0.76 -25.52 6.73
CA GLU A 381 1.27 -26.24 7.91
C GLU A 381 1.05 -27.75 7.79
N GLN A 382 -0.09 -28.20 7.25
CA GLN A 382 -0.30 -29.64 7.00
C GLN A 382 0.77 -30.23 6.09
N LEU A 383 1.22 -29.50 5.05
CA LEU A 383 2.33 -29.92 4.18
C LEU A 383 3.67 -30.10 4.90
N ASN A 384 3.84 -29.53 6.10
CA ASN A 384 5.05 -29.69 6.90
C ASN A 384 4.98 -30.87 7.88
N ILE A 385 3.76 -31.33 8.19
CA ILE A 385 3.52 -32.31 9.26
C ILE A 385 3.07 -33.67 8.68
N THR A 386 2.43 -33.69 7.52
CA THR A 386 1.85 -34.90 6.90
C THR A 386 2.87 -35.72 6.11
N ASP A 387 2.66 -37.03 6.06
CA ASP A 387 3.36 -37.94 5.14
C ASP A 387 2.65 -38.09 3.79
N ASP A 388 1.34 -37.78 3.72
CA ASP A 388 0.54 -37.89 2.49
C ASP A 388 0.22 -36.51 1.90
N VAL A 389 1.20 -35.97 1.18
CA VAL A 389 1.11 -34.65 0.53
C VAL A 389 0.01 -34.63 -0.54
N ARG A 390 -0.21 -35.73 -1.26
CA ARG A 390 -1.21 -35.84 -2.33
C ARG A 390 -2.62 -35.68 -1.77
N LYS A 391 -2.93 -36.37 -0.67
CA LYS A 391 -4.22 -36.23 0.01
C LYS A 391 -4.43 -34.82 0.53
N THR A 392 -3.40 -34.20 1.13
CA THR A 392 -3.47 -32.80 1.58
C THR A 392 -3.73 -31.84 0.43
N SER A 393 -3.09 -32.01 -0.74
CA SER A 393 -3.37 -31.19 -1.93
C SER A 393 -4.79 -31.38 -2.46
N TYR A 394 -5.29 -32.62 -2.49
CA TYR A 394 -6.68 -32.91 -2.86
C TYR A 394 -7.68 -32.26 -1.89
N ASP A 395 -7.43 -32.35 -0.58
CA ASP A 395 -8.30 -31.77 0.44
C ASP A 395 -8.27 -30.24 0.37
N PHE A 396 -7.10 -29.62 0.14
CA PHE A 396 -6.96 -28.18 -0.10
C PHE A 396 -7.81 -27.72 -1.29
N THR A 397 -7.68 -28.38 -2.44
CA THR A 397 -8.46 -28.04 -3.63
C THR A 397 -9.95 -28.11 -3.34
N ASN A 398 -10.42 -29.18 -2.68
CA ASN A 398 -11.83 -29.29 -2.35
C ASN A 398 -12.30 -28.23 -1.34
N SER A 399 -11.53 -27.94 -0.30
CA SER A 399 -11.90 -26.88 0.66
C SER A 399 -12.00 -25.50 0.01
N LEU A 400 -11.17 -25.23 -0.99
CA LEU A 400 -11.08 -23.92 -1.64
C LEU A 400 -12.08 -23.78 -2.81
N PHE A 401 -12.31 -24.83 -3.60
CA PHE A 401 -13.07 -24.76 -4.86
C PHE A 401 -14.44 -25.48 -4.88
N ARG A 402 -14.76 -26.34 -3.89
CA ARG A 402 -15.90 -27.28 -3.99
C ARG A 402 -17.29 -26.63 -4.12
N TYR A 403 -17.53 -25.48 -3.49
CA TYR A 403 -18.85 -24.82 -3.51
C TYR A 403 -18.78 -23.40 -4.06
N ASP A 404 -17.78 -22.62 -3.66
CA ASP A 404 -17.73 -21.20 -3.98
C ASP A 404 -17.38 -20.93 -5.44
N TYR A 405 -16.54 -21.75 -6.09
CA TYR A 405 -16.04 -21.46 -7.44
C TYR A 405 -17.15 -21.34 -8.49
N TYR A 406 -18.09 -22.30 -8.50
CA TYR A 406 -19.20 -22.31 -9.44
C TYR A 406 -20.16 -21.15 -9.18
N SER A 407 -20.49 -20.88 -7.91
CA SER A 407 -21.37 -19.76 -7.54
C SER A 407 -20.76 -18.39 -7.81
N ILE A 408 -19.46 -18.20 -7.50
CA ILE A 408 -18.71 -16.98 -7.82
C ILE A 408 -18.75 -16.69 -9.31
N LYS A 409 -18.52 -17.73 -10.12
CA LYS A 409 -18.55 -17.62 -11.57
C LYS A 409 -19.95 -17.28 -12.08
N GLU A 410 -20.98 -17.97 -11.61
CA GLU A 410 -22.38 -17.69 -11.96
C GLU A 410 -22.78 -16.25 -11.62
N ASN A 411 -22.35 -15.75 -10.47
CA ASN A 411 -22.64 -14.40 -9.99
C ASN A 411 -21.70 -13.32 -10.54
N SER A 412 -20.67 -13.69 -11.32
CA SER A 412 -19.67 -12.75 -11.87
C SER A 412 -18.89 -11.94 -10.80
N ASP A 413 -18.65 -12.55 -9.64
CA ASP A 413 -17.96 -12.01 -8.46
C ASP A 413 -16.41 -12.06 -8.52
N SER A 414 -15.80 -11.32 -9.44
CA SER A 414 -14.35 -11.42 -9.72
C SER A 414 -13.42 -11.14 -8.53
N ILE A 415 -13.81 -10.31 -7.56
CA ILE A 415 -12.99 -10.04 -6.36
C ILE A 415 -12.83 -11.29 -5.46
N TYR A 416 -13.82 -12.18 -5.43
CA TYR A 416 -13.74 -13.42 -4.65
C TYR A 416 -12.91 -14.47 -5.40
N TYR A 417 -13.02 -14.49 -6.73
CA TYR A 417 -12.17 -15.33 -7.58
C TYR A 417 -10.68 -14.98 -7.46
N ASP A 418 -10.35 -13.69 -7.36
CA ASP A 418 -8.99 -13.22 -7.10
C ASP A 418 -8.40 -13.79 -5.79
N VAL A 419 -9.21 -13.86 -4.72
CA VAL A 419 -8.80 -14.48 -3.45
C VAL A 419 -8.54 -15.99 -3.61
N LEU A 420 -9.37 -16.70 -4.36
CA LEU A 420 -9.17 -18.13 -4.63
C LEU A 420 -7.88 -18.37 -5.42
N LEU A 421 -7.66 -17.61 -6.51
CA LEU A 421 -6.46 -17.75 -7.33
C LEU A 421 -5.18 -17.35 -6.59
N SER A 422 -5.22 -16.35 -5.71
CA SER A 422 -4.05 -15.97 -4.92
C SER A 422 -3.64 -17.07 -3.93
N ASN A 423 -4.59 -17.69 -3.24
CA ASN A 423 -4.33 -18.81 -2.33
C ASN A 423 -3.89 -20.07 -3.09
N LEU A 424 -4.46 -20.33 -4.27
CA LEU A 424 -3.99 -21.41 -5.15
C LEU A 424 -2.53 -21.21 -5.58
N MET A 425 -2.15 -19.99 -5.98
CA MET A 425 -0.77 -19.70 -6.40
C MET A 425 0.22 -19.85 -5.24
N ASN A 426 -0.14 -19.37 -4.05
CA ASN A 426 0.66 -19.54 -2.84
C ASN A 426 0.94 -21.03 -2.54
N PHE A 427 -0.11 -21.85 -2.56
CA PHE A 427 -0.02 -23.28 -2.29
C PHE A 427 0.73 -24.04 -3.39
N LEU A 428 0.53 -23.65 -4.66
CA LEU A 428 1.31 -24.14 -5.79
C LEU A 428 2.81 -23.90 -5.58
N PHE A 429 3.21 -22.69 -5.16
CA PHE A 429 4.61 -22.42 -4.87
C PHE A 429 5.17 -23.26 -3.72
N ASP A 430 4.38 -23.51 -2.66
CA ASP A 430 4.82 -24.37 -1.56
C ASP A 430 5.09 -25.81 -2.03
N LEU A 431 4.24 -26.35 -2.91
CA LEU A 431 4.46 -27.66 -3.53
C LEU A 431 5.69 -27.69 -4.44
N ILE A 432 5.92 -26.64 -5.23
CA ILE A 432 7.10 -26.52 -6.10
C ILE A 432 8.38 -26.46 -5.26
N ILE A 433 8.40 -25.67 -4.19
CA ILE A 433 9.54 -25.57 -3.27
C ILE A 433 9.88 -26.94 -2.66
N LYS A 434 8.86 -27.73 -2.30
CA LYS A 434 9.01 -29.09 -1.78
C LYS A 434 9.27 -30.15 -2.86
N LYS A 435 9.21 -29.79 -4.15
CA LYS A 435 9.33 -30.69 -5.32
C LYS A 435 8.26 -31.79 -5.38
N GLU A 436 7.06 -31.52 -4.86
CA GLU A 436 5.95 -32.48 -4.79
C GLU A 436 5.11 -32.48 -6.08
N PHE A 437 5.75 -32.69 -7.24
CA PHE A 437 5.12 -32.55 -8.57
C PHE A 437 3.92 -33.48 -8.80
N LYS A 438 3.90 -34.66 -8.17
CA LYS A 438 2.73 -35.57 -8.24
C LYS A 438 1.50 -34.95 -7.59
N ALA A 439 1.67 -34.26 -6.47
CA ALA A 439 0.59 -33.59 -5.76
C ALA A 439 0.11 -32.33 -6.51
N ILE A 440 0.99 -31.67 -7.27
CA ILE A 440 0.61 -30.58 -8.19
C ILE A 440 -0.36 -31.10 -9.28
N ASN A 441 -0.13 -32.30 -9.81
CA ASN A 441 -1.07 -32.90 -10.76
C ASN A 441 -2.43 -33.16 -10.10
N ASP A 442 -2.46 -33.65 -8.87
CA ASP A 442 -3.72 -33.83 -8.13
C ASP A 442 -4.41 -32.50 -7.83
N LEU A 443 -3.66 -31.44 -7.50
CA LEU A 443 -4.19 -30.09 -7.29
C LEU A 443 -5.02 -29.62 -8.49
N PHE A 444 -4.43 -29.73 -9.69
CA PHE A 444 -5.00 -29.22 -10.93
C PHE A 444 -6.05 -30.13 -11.55
N ASN A 445 -5.90 -31.46 -11.44
CA ASN A 445 -6.90 -32.41 -11.95
C ASN A 445 -8.26 -32.28 -11.25
N ASN A 446 -8.29 -31.69 -10.06
CA ASN A 446 -9.52 -31.48 -9.27
C ASN A 446 -10.10 -30.06 -9.40
N VAL A 447 -9.52 -29.19 -10.23
CA VAL A 447 -10.10 -27.88 -10.60
C VAL A 447 -10.26 -27.80 -12.10
N VAL A 448 -11.51 -27.76 -12.57
CA VAL A 448 -11.78 -27.51 -13.99
C VAL A 448 -11.80 -26.00 -14.22
N PHE A 449 -10.71 -25.47 -14.77
CA PHE A 449 -10.71 -24.12 -15.30
C PHE A 449 -11.32 -24.15 -16.70
N ASP A 450 -12.46 -23.48 -16.88
CA ASP A 450 -13.04 -23.36 -18.22
C ASP A 450 -12.08 -22.59 -19.14
N TYR A 451 -11.90 -23.15 -20.34
CA TYR A 451 -11.22 -22.50 -21.45
C TYR A 451 -12.07 -21.30 -21.88
N ASN A 452 -11.68 -20.10 -21.48
CA ASN A 452 -12.24 -18.88 -22.03
C ASN A 452 -11.31 -18.46 -23.15
N GLY A 453 -11.71 -18.73 -24.39
CA GLY A 453 -11.11 -18.08 -25.55
C GLY A 453 -11.55 -16.63 -25.57
N PHE A 454 -10.63 -15.68 -25.68
CA PHE A 454 -10.95 -14.28 -26.00
C PHE A 454 -11.49 -14.20 -27.44
N ILE A 455 -12.77 -14.49 -27.63
CA ILE A 455 -13.42 -14.27 -28.93
C ILE A 455 -13.88 -12.82 -28.97
N ASP A 456 -13.07 -11.96 -29.60
CA ASP A 456 -13.41 -10.59 -30.03
C ASP A 456 -13.74 -9.55 -28.90
N GLY A 457 -12.87 -9.34 -27.90
CA GLY A 457 -13.07 -8.27 -26.89
C GLY A 457 -11.87 -7.97 -25.96
N GLU A 458 -11.91 -6.82 -25.25
CA GLU A 458 -10.98 -6.52 -24.13
C GLU A 458 -11.16 -7.56 -23.00
N PRO A 459 -10.07 -7.97 -22.31
CA PRO A 459 -10.15 -8.98 -21.25
C PRO A 459 -11.00 -8.48 -20.09
N ASP A 460 -11.89 -9.34 -19.58
CA ASP A 460 -12.72 -9.02 -18.43
C ASP A 460 -11.94 -9.14 -17.11
N SER A 461 -12.59 -8.88 -15.98
CA SER A 461 -11.91 -8.96 -14.67
C SER A 461 -11.38 -10.35 -14.32
N TYR A 462 -12.03 -11.43 -14.74
CA TYR A 462 -11.56 -12.80 -14.50
C TYR A 462 -10.33 -13.11 -15.33
N ASP A 463 -10.35 -12.67 -16.57
CA ASP A 463 -9.26 -12.84 -17.52
C ASP A 463 -8.02 -12.08 -17.06
N ILE A 464 -8.20 -10.85 -16.56
CA ILE A 464 -7.11 -10.06 -15.95
C ILE A 464 -6.46 -10.84 -14.80
N ILE A 465 -7.25 -11.45 -13.90
CA ILE A 465 -6.71 -12.23 -12.77
C ILE A 465 -5.96 -13.47 -13.28
N LYS A 466 -6.46 -14.17 -14.31
CA LYS A 466 -5.76 -15.31 -14.94
C LYS A 466 -4.44 -14.89 -15.59
N ILE A 467 -4.44 -13.77 -16.31
CA ILE A 467 -3.25 -13.15 -16.90
C ILE A 467 -2.23 -12.85 -15.81
N GLN A 468 -2.64 -12.20 -14.72
CA GLN A 468 -1.76 -11.92 -13.58
C GLN A 468 -1.23 -13.19 -12.90
N PHE A 469 -2.05 -14.23 -12.78
CA PHE A 469 -1.62 -15.53 -12.26
C PHE A 469 -0.49 -16.10 -13.11
N SER A 470 -0.61 -16.03 -14.44
CA SER A 470 0.41 -16.52 -15.37
C SER A 470 1.71 -15.72 -15.29
N PHE A 471 1.64 -14.38 -15.13
CA PHE A 471 2.84 -13.56 -14.87
C PHE A 471 3.48 -13.87 -13.53
N GLY A 472 2.68 -14.00 -12.47
CA GLY A 472 3.13 -14.36 -11.14
C GLY A 472 3.80 -15.73 -11.08
N PHE A 473 3.28 -16.71 -11.82
CA PHE A 473 3.87 -18.03 -11.94
C PHE A 473 5.30 -17.97 -12.52
N ILE A 474 5.50 -17.23 -13.62
CA ILE A 474 6.84 -17.03 -14.22
C ILE A 474 7.77 -16.28 -13.27
N TYR A 475 7.28 -15.23 -12.62
CA TYR A 475 8.01 -14.51 -11.58
C TYR A 475 8.52 -15.46 -10.48
N GLY A 476 7.64 -16.33 -9.98
CA GLY A 476 7.99 -17.34 -8.97
C GLY A 476 9.05 -18.32 -9.46
N LEU A 477 8.93 -18.84 -10.70
CA LEU A 477 9.94 -19.74 -11.27
C LEU A 477 11.31 -19.09 -11.43
N ILE A 478 11.37 -17.80 -11.80
CA ILE A 478 12.62 -17.03 -11.87
C ILE A 478 13.28 -16.97 -10.48
N ILE A 479 12.51 -16.61 -9.43
CA ILE A 479 13.04 -16.55 -8.06
C ILE A 479 13.53 -17.91 -7.59
N LEU A 480 12.73 -18.96 -7.78
CA LEU A 480 13.07 -20.32 -7.35
C LEU A 480 14.34 -20.83 -8.05
N SER A 481 14.50 -20.51 -9.34
CA SER A 481 15.72 -20.82 -10.09
C SER A 481 16.92 -20.04 -9.57
N ASN A 482 16.74 -18.75 -9.25
CA ASN A 482 17.79 -17.93 -8.68
C ASN A 482 18.24 -18.39 -7.30
N LYS A 483 17.33 -19.03 -6.54
CA LYS A 483 17.59 -19.69 -5.26
C LYS A 483 18.11 -21.14 -5.40
N ASP A 484 18.39 -21.59 -6.62
CA ASP A 484 18.92 -22.92 -6.92
C ASP A 484 18.02 -24.06 -6.35
N ILE A 485 16.70 -23.86 -6.35
CA ILE A 485 15.74 -24.88 -5.90
C ILE A 485 15.66 -26.04 -6.90
N PHE A 486 15.73 -25.77 -8.20
CA PHE A 486 15.59 -26.78 -9.26
C PHE A 486 16.91 -27.44 -9.64
N ASN A 487 16.83 -28.70 -10.06
CA ASN A 487 17.91 -29.46 -10.67
C ASN A 487 17.49 -30.05 -12.02
N ASP A 488 18.41 -30.72 -12.72
CA ASP A 488 18.16 -31.29 -14.05
C ASP A 488 17.04 -32.35 -14.07
N ASP A 489 16.81 -33.06 -12.97
CA ASP A 489 15.77 -34.08 -12.85
C ASP A 489 14.35 -33.47 -12.82
N ASP A 490 14.22 -32.24 -12.33
CA ASP A 490 12.93 -31.52 -12.21
C ASP A 490 12.40 -31.03 -13.57
N LYS A 491 13.27 -30.94 -14.58
CA LYS A 491 13.00 -30.31 -15.89
C LYS A 491 11.73 -30.82 -16.57
N ASN A 492 11.54 -32.14 -16.61
CA ASN A 492 10.39 -32.74 -17.31
C ASN A 492 9.06 -32.41 -16.61
N GLU A 493 9.05 -32.39 -15.28
CA GLU A 493 7.86 -32.04 -14.51
C GLU A 493 7.55 -30.55 -14.60
N LEU A 494 8.57 -29.68 -14.57
CA LEU A 494 8.40 -28.25 -14.82
C LEU A 494 7.82 -27.96 -16.21
N LYS A 495 8.29 -28.64 -17.26
CA LYS A 495 7.72 -28.50 -18.61
C LYS A 495 6.24 -28.91 -18.68
N LYS A 496 5.86 -30.00 -17.99
CA LYS A 496 4.44 -30.41 -17.91
C LYS A 496 3.61 -29.34 -17.21
N LEU A 497 4.09 -28.79 -16.10
CA LEU A 497 3.41 -27.74 -15.36
C LEU A 497 3.26 -26.45 -16.19
N ILE A 498 4.32 -26.01 -16.87
CA ILE A 498 4.28 -24.85 -17.76
C ILE A 498 3.25 -25.06 -18.86
N ASN A 499 3.20 -26.25 -19.48
CA ASN A 499 2.19 -26.57 -20.49
C ASN A 499 0.77 -26.54 -19.92
N TYR A 500 0.57 -27.02 -18.69
CA TYR A 500 -0.72 -26.95 -18.03
C TYR A 500 -1.17 -25.49 -17.81
N ILE A 501 -0.28 -24.65 -17.25
CA ILE A 501 -0.58 -23.22 -17.05
C ILE A 501 -0.85 -22.55 -18.40
N LYS A 502 -0.06 -22.87 -19.43
CA LYS A 502 -0.26 -22.36 -20.80
C LYS A 502 -1.68 -22.63 -21.29
N SER A 503 -2.13 -23.88 -21.23
CA SER A 503 -3.44 -24.28 -21.76
C SER A 503 -4.65 -23.72 -21.02
N ASN A 504 -4.49 -23.26 -19.77
CA ASN A 504 -5.61 -22.84 -18.92
C ASN A 504 -5.63 -21.34 -18.58
N PHE A 505 -4.47 -20.67 -18.60
CA PHE A 505 -4.32 -19.28 -18.15
C PHE A 505 -3.71 -18.35 -19.20
N VAL A 506 -3.09 -18.90 -20.26
CA VAL A 506 -2.35 -18.13 -21.27
C VAL A 506 -3.11 -18.23 -22.59
N ASP A 507 -4.04 -17.32 -22.80
CA ASP A 507 -4.81 -17.23 -24.06
C ASP A 507 -4.37 -16.01 -24.87
N PHE A 508 -3.06 -15.90 -25.11
CA PHE A 508 -2.52 -14.85 -25.99
C PHE A 508 -2.36 -15.43 -27.39
N TYR A 509 -2.99 -14.79 -28.38
CA TYR A 509 -2.85 -15.15 -29.77
C TYR A 509 -1.49 -14.70 -30.34
N SER A 510 -0.95 -13.59 -29.83
CA SER A 510 0.29 -13.00 -30.34
C SER A 510 1.26 -12.50 -29.28
N GLN A 511 2.54 -12.37 -29.65
CA GLN A 511 3.56 -11.66 -28.89
C GLN A 511 3.18 -10.19 -28.66
N ASN A 512 2.43 -9.58 -29.58
CA ASN A 512 1.95 -8.20 -29.45
C ASN A 512 1.02 -8.06 -28.23
N GLU A 513 0.03 -8.94 -28.16
CA GLU A 513 -0.93 -8.98 -27.05
C GLU A 513 -0.24 -9.25 -25.72
N ALA A 514 0.70 -10.19 -25.68
CA ALA A 514 1.48 -10.47 -24.47
C ALA A 514 2.19 -9.22 -23.94
N VAL A 515 2.84 -8.46 -24.84
CA VAL A 515 3.51 -7.21 -24.47
C VAL A 515 2.51 -6.14 -24.02
N GLU A 516 1.39 -5.98 -24.73
CA GLU A 516 0.36 -4.99 -24.42
C GLU A 516 -0.30 -5.26 -23.06
N TYR A 517 -0.76 -6.48 -22.83
CA TYR A 517 -1.44 -6.88 -21.61
C TYR A 517 -0.50 -6.94 -20.42
N PHE A 518 0.77 -7.30 -20.61
CA PHE A 518 1.77 -7.18 -19.55
C PHE A 518 1.88 -5.72 -19.07
N LYS A 519 2.01 -4.77 -19.99
CA LYS A 519 2.08 -3.34 -19.63
C LYS A 519 0.81 -2.85 -18.93
N LYS A 520 -0.37 -3.36 -19.33
CA LYS A 520 -1.67 -2.92 -18.80
C LYS A 520 -2.00 -3.56 -17.44
N TYR A 521 -1.66 -4.83 -17.24
CA TYR A 521 -2.21 -5.64 -16.14
C TYR A 521 -1.17 -6.24 -15.18
N TYR A 522 0.12 -6.28 -15.52
CA TYR A 522 1.12 -6.84 -14.60
C TYR A 522 1.15 -6.13 -13.23
N ASN A 523 0.93 -4.81 -13.21
CA ASN A 523 0.88 -3.98 -12.01
C ASN A 523 -0.54 -3.59 -11.57
N SER A 524 -1.60 -4.23 -12.07
CA SER A 524 -2.94 -3.98 -11.52
C SER A 524 -3.06 -4.55 -10.11
N ASN A 525 -3.64 -3.76 -9.19
CA ASN A 525 -3.81 -4.19 -7.80
C ASN A 525 -4.80 -5.36 -7.72
N SER A 526 -4.32 -6.52 -7.26
CA SER A 526 -5.12 -7.72 -7.01
C SER A 526 -4.46 -8.57 -5.92
N ASN A 527 -5.22 -9.50 -5.34
CA ASN A 527 -4.70 -10.46 -4.37
C ASN A 527 -3.66 -11.39 -5.03
N VAL A 528 -3.84 -11.76 -6.29
CA VAL A 528 -2.84 -12.51 -7.07
C VAL A 528 -1.55 -11.69 -7.20
N GLN A 529 -1.65 -10.40 -7.49
CA GLN A 529 -0.48 -9.51 -7.58
C GLN A 529 0.26 -9.39 -6.25
N ASP A 530 -0.46 -9.28 -5.13
CA ASP A 530 0.12 -9.27 -3.79
C ASP A 530 0.99 -10.51 -3.53
N VAL A 531 0.64 -11.67 -4.06
CA VAL A 531 1.37 -12.93 -3.81
C VAL A 531 2.75 -12.92 -4.46
N TYR A 532 2.85 -12.62 -5.75
CA TYR A 532 4.17 -12.62 -6.41
C TYR A 532 5.00 -11.40 -6.01
N TYR A 533 4.37 -10.25 -5.74
CA TYR A 533 5.09 -9.07 -5.26
C TYR A 533 5.77 -9.28 -3.90
N HIS A 534 5.25 -10.20 -3.08
CA HIS A 534 5.82 -10.54 -1.77
C HIS A 534 6.43 -11.95 -1.69
N PHE A 535 6.58 -12.64 -2.83
CA PHE A 535 6.99 -14.05 -2.83
C PHE A 535 8.43 -14.24 -2.34
N ASP A 536 9.32 -13.31 -2.68
CA ASP A 536 10.70 -13.27 -2.24
C ASP A 536 10.89 -13.20 -0.72
N PHE A 537 9.95 -12.58 0.02
CA PHE A 537 9.96 -12.53 1.49
C PHE A 537 9.86 -13.92 2.14
N LYS A 538 9.45 -14.97 1.40
CA LYS A 538 9.54 -16.36 1.90
C LYS A 538 10.99 -16.80 2.15
N PHE A 539 11.97 -16.19 1.48
CA PHE A 539 13.39 -16.57 1.56
C PHE A 539 14.24 -15.59 2.39
N GLU A 540 13.64 -14.56 2.97
CA GLU A 540 14.34 -13.56 3.78
C GLU A 540 14.26 -13.88 5.28
N ASN A 541 15.35 -13.63 6.02
CA ASN A 541 15.31 -13.73 7.48
C ASN A 541 14.55 -12.54 8.08
N LYS A 542 13.30 -12.79 8.49
CA LYS A 542 12.34 -11.80 9.00
C LYS A 542 12.75 -11.15 10.32
N GLU A 543 13.73 -11.68 11.04
CA GLU A 543 14.16 -11.17 12.35
C GLU A 543 14.88 -9.81 12.25
N TYR A 544 15.56 -9.51 11.14
CA TYR A 544 16.48 -8.36 11.03
C TYR A 544 16.28 -7.48 9.78
N ARG A 545 15.22 -7.69 8.99
CA ARG A 545 14.97 -6.94 7.75
C ARG A 545 13.62 -6.23 7.78
N ASN A 546 13.61 -4.96 7.34
CA ASN A 546 12.38 -4.17 7.20
C ASN A 546 11.47 -4.80 6.14
N SER A 547 10.16 -4.63 6.29
CA SER A 547 9.09 -5.15 5.42
C SER A 547 9.11 -4.66 3.95
N TRP A 548 10.23 -4.11 3.50
CA TRP A 548 10.44 -3.46 2.20
C TRP A 548 11.70 -3.99 1.48
N SER A 549 12.48 -4.88 2.10
CA SER A 549 13.62 -5.51 1.45
C SER A 549 13.18 -6.82 0.81
N GLY A 550 12.99 -6.78 -0.50
CA GLY A 550 12.78 -7.94 -1.34
C GLY A 550 13.83 -7.99 -2.46
N ILE A 551 14.01 -9.15 -3.10
CA ILE A 551 14.77 -9.26 -4.34
C ILE A 551 13.87 -8.80 -5.48
N HIS A 552 14.01 -7.53 -5.87
CA HIS A 552 13.33 -7.00 -7.05
C HIS A 552 13.81 -7.73 -8.32
N VAL A 553 12.91 -8.43 -9.00
CA VAL A 553 13.13 -8.97 -10.35
C VAL A 553 12.68 -7.93 -11.36
N ASP A 554 13.48 -7.67 -12.40
CA ASP A 554 13.14 -6.70 -13.43
C ASP A 554 11.90 -7.13 -14.24
N ASP A 555 10.85 -6.32 -14.26
CA ASP A 555 9.60 -6.56 -15.00
C ASP A 555 9.83 -6.88 -16.48
N ILE A 556 10.81 -6.22 -17.11
CA ILE A 556 11.15 -6.46 -18.53
C ILE A 556 11.68 -7.88 -18.72
N PHE A 557 12.43 -8.37 -17.74
CA PHE A 557 12.97 -9.72 -17.76
C PHE A 557 11.86 -10.75 -17.58
N ILE A 558 10.90 -10.50 -16.68
CA ILE A 558 9.74 -11.39 -16.49
C ILE A 558 8.92 -11.51 -17.78
N LEU A 559 8.69 -10.40 -18.49
CA LEU A 559 8.00 -10.42 -19.79
C LEU A 559 8.77 -11.25 -20.84
N LYS A 560 10.09 -11.12 -20.92
CA LYS A 560 10.92 -11.96 -21.80
C LYS A 560 10.72 -13.44 -21.49
N GLU A 561 10.93 -13.83 -20.23
CA GLU A 561 10.82 -15.23 -19.81
C GLU A 561 9.38 -15.76 -20.00
N PHE A 562 8.36 -14.93 -19.78
CA PHE A 562 6.96 -15.27 -20.03
C PHE A 562 6.73 -15.67 -21.49
N ILE A 563 7.18 -14.85 -22.44
CA ILE A 563 7.03 -15.14 -23.88
C ILE A 563 7.79 -16.42 -24.27
N TYR A 564 8.99 -16.61 -23.71
CA TYR A 564 9.89 -17.71 -24.05
C TYR A 564 9.40 -19.05 -23.48
N MET A 565 9.05 -19.07 -22.19
CA MET A 565 8.62 -20.27 -21.48
C MET A 565 7.27 -20.78 -21.98
N PHE A 566 6.34 -19.86 -22.28
CA PHE A 566 5.07 -20.23 -22.89
C PHE A 566 5.13 -20.38 -24.41
N ASP A 567 6.29 -20.24 -25.04
CA ASP A 567 6.51 -20.50 -26.46
C ASP A 567 5.49 -19.77 -27.37
N ILE A 568 5.28 -18.47 -27.10
CA ILE A 568 4.36 -17.61 -27.86
C ILE A 568 5.07 -17.16 -29.16
N LYS A 569 4.82 -17.87 -30.26
CA LYS A 569 5.60 -17.71 -31.52
C LYS A 569 5.08 -16.64 -32.47
N TYR A 570 3.77 -16.43 -32.50
CA TYR A 570 3.15 -15.58 -33.50
C TYR A 570 3.41 -14.11 -33.17
N SER A 571 4.01 -13.38 -34.10
CA SER A 571 4.11 -11.93 -34.06
C SER A 571 3.77 -11.40 -35.44
N ASN A 572 2.82 -10.48 -35.52
CA ASN A 572 2.55 -9.78 -36.76
C ASN A 572 2.74 -8.29 -36.53
N SER A 573 3.69 -7.73 -37.27
CA SER A 573 3.96 -6.30 -37.19
C SER A 573 2.81 -5.46 -37.77
N GLU A 574 1.95 -6.04 -38.61
CA GLU A 574 0.80 -5.38 -39.23
C GLU A 574 -0.41 -5.28 -38.29
N ASP A 575 -0.52 -6.20 -37.31
CA ASP A 575 -1.59 -6.21 -36.30
C ASP A 575 -1.33 -5.23 -35.15
N VAL A 576 -0.19 -4.52 -35.17
CA VAL A 576 0.12 -3.50 -34.17
C VAL A 576 -0.76 -2.28 -34.43
N ASN A 577 -1.60 -1.92 -33.45
CA ASN A 577 -2.34 -0.67 -33.48
C ASN A 577 -1.39 0.52 -33.26
N LEU A 578 -0.82 1.04 -34.35
CA LEU A 578 0.12 2.17 -34.32
C LEU A 578 -0.46 3.44 -33.70
N ALA A 579 -1.79 3.59 -33.65
CA ALA A 579 -2.44 4.72 -32.99
C ALA A 579 -2.22 4.72 -31.46
N LEU A 580 -1.91 3.57 -30.86
CA LEU A 580 -1.63 3.42 -29.43
C LEU A 580 -0.14 3.54 -29.09
N VAL A 581 0.73 3.68 -30.09
CA VAL A 581 2.19 3.80 -29.89
C VAL A 581 2.55 5.25 -29.55
N SER A 582 2.74 5.52 -28.25
CA SER A 582 3.21 6.80 -27.71
C SER A 582 4.74 6.90 -27.65
N LYS A 583 5.27 8.14 -27.67
CA LYS A 583 6.68 8.46 -27.35
C LYS A 583 7.11 7.92 -25.99
N ASP A 584 6.19 7.86 -25.02
CA ASP A 584 6.49 7.49 -23.64
C ASP A 584 6.81 6.00 -23.50
N ASN A 585 6.40 5.18 -24.48
CA ASN A 585 6.67 3.75 -24.52
C ASN A 585 8.08 3.41 -25.04
N LYS A 586 8.82 4.40 -25.58
CA LYS A 586 10.12 4.20 -26.22
C LYS A 586 11.09 3.43 -25.34
N TYR A 587 11.30 3.89 -24.10
CA TYR A 587 12.26 3.28 -23.18
C TYR A 587 11.87 1.85 -22.79
N PHE A 588 10.58 1.58 -22.64
CA PHE A 588 10.09 0.23 -22.35
C PHE A 588 10.46 -0.72 -23.50
N TYR A 589 10.16 -0.35 -24.75
CA TYR A 589 10.48 -1.20 -25.91
C TYR A 589 11.98 -1.29 -26.19
N GLU A 590 12.76 -0.21 -25.98
CA GLU A 590 14.23 -0.25 -26.12
C GLU A 590 14.84 -1.21 -25.09
N ARG A 591 14.43 -1.14 -23.82
CA ARG A 591 14.92 -2.06 -22.79
C ARG A 591 14.53 -3.51 -23.07
N LEU A 592 13.29 -3.76 -23.52
CA LEU A 592 12.86 -5.10 -23.89
C LEU A 592 13.63 -5.62 -25.10
N LEU A 593 13.88 -4.79 -26.11
CA LEU A 593 14.68 -5.14 -27.28
C LEU A 593 16.12 -5.49 -26.90
N ASP A 594 16.75 -4.71 -26.03
CA ASP A 594 18.10 -4.97 -25.54
C ASP A 594 18.17 -6.30 -24.76
N THR A 595 17.17 -6.54 -23.90
CA THR A 595 17.06 -7.77 -23.10
C THR A 595 16.85 -9.01 -23.99
N VAL A 596 16.04 -8.90 -25.04
CA VAL A 596 15.81 -9.98 -26.03
C VAL A 596 17.03 -10.21 -26.93
N LYS A 597 17.77 -9.15 -27.28
CA LYS A 597 18.99 -9.25 -28.09
C LYS A 597 20.13 -9.90 -27.34
N SER A 598 20.18 -9.75 -26.02
CA SER A 598 21.18 -10.41 -25.17
C SER A 598 21.23 -11.93 -25.44
N ASP A 599 22.45 -12.46 -25.51
CA ASP A 599 22.69 -13.91 -25.62
C ASP A 599 22.81 -14.57 -24.24
N GLU A 600 22.69 -13.79 -23.16
CA GLU A 600 22.72 -14.29 -21.80
C GLU A 600 21.44 -15.06 -21.49
N LYS A 601 21.58 -16.37 -21.28
CA LYS A 601 20.49 -17.24 -20.83
C LYS A 601 20.25 -17.07 -19.34
N SER A 602 18.99 -16.99 -18.95
CA SER A 602 18.61 -17.02 -17.54
C SER A 602 18.94 -18.38 -16.91
N LYS A 603 19.01 -18.45 -15.57
CA LYS A 603 19.14 -19.75 -14.88
C LYS A 603 17.99 -20.69 -15.24
N ILE A 604 16.76 -20.17 -15.34
CA ILE A 604 15.59 -20.98 -15.70
C ILE A 604 15.62 -21.42 -17.18
N ASP A 605 16.11 -20.57 -18.11
CA ASP A 605 16.35 -20.89 -19.52
C ASP A 605 17.30 -22.08 -19.66
N ILE A 606 18.37 -22.10 -18.84
CA ILE A 606 19.38 -23.17 -18.81
C ILE A 606 18.75 -24.47 -18.32
N ILE A 607 18.06 -24.44 -17.17
CA ILE A 607 17.45 -25.64 -16.57
C ILE A 607 16.41 -26.26 -17.50
N LEU A 608 15.62 -25.44 -18.19
CA LEU A 608 14.55 -25.91 -19.08
C LEU A 608 15.03 -26.22 -20.51
N ASP A 609 16.29 -25.95 -20.84
CA ASP A 609 16.82 -25.96 -22.22
C ASP A 609 15.90 -25.23 -23.20
N ILE A 610 15.57 -23.98 -22.87
CA ILE A 610 14.71 -23.16 -23.74
C ILE A 610 15.51 -22.76 -24.98
N ASN A 611 14.91 -23.01 -26.14
CA ASN A 611 15.41 -22.58 -27.43
C ASN A 611 14.28 -21.85 -28.18
N PHE A 612 14.27 -20.53 -28.07
CA PHE A 612 13.22 -19.67 -28.61
C PHE A 612 13.76 -18.88 -29.82
N ASP A 613 12.99 -18.85 -30.91
CA ASP A 613 13.35 -18.03 -32.08
C ASP A 613 13.03 -16.55 -31.80
N LYS A 614 14.07 -15.81 -31.40
CA LYS A 614 13.96 -14.38 -31.08
C LYS A 614 13.75 -13.47 -32.31
N LYS A 615 13.87 -13.98 -33.55
CA LYS A 615 13.86 -13.14 -34.76
C LYS A 615 12.55 -12.39 -34.95
N SER A 616 11.42 -13.05 -34.70
CA SER A 616 10.09 -12.47 -34.89
C SER A 616 9.83 -11.32 -33.90
N LEU A 617 10.13 -11.56 -32.61
CA LEU A 617 10.04 -10.57 -31.54
C LEU A 617 10.99 -9.37 -31.75
N ILE A 618 12.22 -9.62 -32.19
CA ILE A 618 13.18 -8.54 -32.50
C ILE A 618 12.62 -7.64 -33.60
N ASN A 619 12.12 -8.20 -34.69
CA ASN A 619 11.56 -7.42 -35.80
C ASN A 619 10.37 -6.57 -35.35
N LEU A 620 9.48 -7.13 -34.51
CA LEU A 620 8.36 -6.40 -33.93
C LEU A 620 8.85 -5.21 -33.07
N LEU A 621 9.77 -5.47 -32.14
CA LEU A 621 10.28 -4.47 -31.22
C LEU A 621 11.08 -3.38 -31.95
N GLU A 622 11.84 -3.71 -32.97
CA GLU A 622 12.54 -2.73 -33.82
C GLU A 622 11.55 -1.80 -34.53
N LYS A 623 10.43 -2.34 -35.04
CA LYS A 623 9.35 -1.53 -35.61
C LYS A 623 8.73 -0.62 -34.55
N LEU A 624 8.37 -1.16 -33.37
CA LEU A 624 7.78 -0.38 -32.28
C LEU A 624 8.71 0.75 -31.80
N VAL A 625 10.00 0.47 -31.62
CA VAL A 625 11.01 1.48 -31.26
C VAL A 625 11.12 2.55 -32.34
N SER A 626 11.12 2.15 -33.62
CA SER A 626 11.14 3.09 -34.75
C SER A 626 9.91 4.00 -34.75
N GLU A 627 8.71 3.46 -34.55
CA GLU A 627 7.47 4.23 -34.50
C GLU A 627 7.41 5.15 -33.27
N CYS A 628 7.86 4.69 -32.10
CA CYS A 628 8.04 5.55 -30.91
C CYS A 628 9.01 6.71 -31.19
N LYS A 629 10.12 6.48 -31.89
CA LYS A 629 11.08 7.52 -32.28
C LYS A 629 10.47 8.53 -33.24
N LYS A 630 9.67 8.07 -34.21
CA LYS A 630 8.91 8.97 -35.11
C LYS A 630 7.92 9.83 -34.33
N ALA A 631 7.16 9.23 -33.41
CA ALA A 631 6.22 9.94 -32.54
C ALA A 631 6.91 10.97 -31.65
N GLU A 632 8.08 10.63 -31.08
CA GLU A 632 8.92 11.55 -30.30
C GLU A 632 9.42 12.73 -31.14
N ILE A 633 9.94 12.47 -32.36
CA ILE A 633 10.40 13.52 -33.27
C ILE A 633 9.25 14.46 -33.64
N GLU A 634 8.08 13.93 -34.00
CA GLU A 634 6.90 14.75 -34.32
C GLU A 634 6.40 15.53 -33.09
N PHE A 635 6.42 14.91 -31.91
CA PHE A 635 6.09 15.61 -30.67
C PHE A 635 7.02 16.79 -30.43
N ILE A 636 8.34 16.57 -30.51
CA ILE A 636 9.36 17.60 -30.34
C ILE A 636 9.10 18.73 -31.33
N LYS A 637 8.97 18.45 -32.62
CA LYS A 637 8.74 19.44 -33.68
C LYS A 637 7.52 20.34 -33.41
N ASN A 638 6.41 19.77 -32.95
CA ASN A 638 5.12 20.45 -32.92
C ASN A 638 4.78 21.08 -31.56
N ASN A 639 5.47 20.73 -30.48
CA ASN A 639 5.22 21.27 -29.15
C ASN A 639 6.20 22.39 -28.77
N LYS A 640 5.86 23.22 -27.78
CA LYS A 640 6.73 24.30 -27.29
C LYS A 640 7.72 23.76 -26.25
N ILE A 641 8.97 24.23 -26.31
CA ILE A 641 9.99 23.92 -25.30
C ILE A 641 9.63 24.51 -23.93
N SER A 642 10.05 23.85 -22.84
CA SER A 642 9.74 24.29 -21.47
C SER A 642 10.48 25.57 -21.07
N VAL A 643 9.73 26.60 -20.67
CA VAL A 643 10.29 27.88 -20.20
C VAL A 643 11.19 27.68 -18.97
N GLU A 644 10.74 26.90 -17.98
CA GLU A 644 11.53 26.61 -16.77
C GLU A 644 12.87 25.94 -17.11
N LYS A 645 12.88 24.98 -18.05
CA LYS A 645 14.11 24.30 -18.48
C LYS A 645 15.04 25.23 -19.25
N THR A 646 14.51 26.08 -20.13
CA THR A 646 15.32 27.09 -20.83
C THR A 646 15.94 28.11 -19.87
N ASP A 647 15.20 28.53 -18.84
CA ASP A 647 15.71 29.43 -17.80
C ASP A 647 16.75 28.75 -16.92
N SER A 648 16.53 27.49 -16.55
CA SER A 648 17.52 26.69 -15.82
C SER A 648 18.82 26.52 -16.60
N PHE A 649 18.73 26.18 -17.89
CA PHE A 649 19.89 26.06 -18.80
C PHE A 649 20.69 27.37 -18.87
N LYS A 650 19.99 28.48 -19.10
CA LYS A 650 20.57 29.84 -19.11
C LYS A 650 21.26 30.16 -17.77
N ASN A 651 20.55 30.02 -16.66
CA ASN A 651 21.04 30.39 -15.33
C ASN A 651 22.27 29.57 -14.93
N ALA A 652 22.30 28.28 -15.28
CA ALA A 652 23.45 27.42 -15.02
C ALA A 652 24.71 27.88 -15.78
N ILE A 653 24.59 28.27 -17.06
CA ILE A 653 25.69 28.85 -17.85
C ILE A 653 26.21 30.13 -17.19
N PHE A 654 25.32 31.07 -16.88
CA PHE A 654 25.72 32.35 -16.28
C PHE A 654 26.40 32.16 -14.94
N LYS A 655 25.84 31.29 -14.07
CA LYS A 655 26.41 30.99 -12.77
C LYS A 655 27.82 30.37 -12.90
N GLU A 656 28.03 29.48 -13.86
CA GLU A 656 29.35 28.88 -14.07
C GLU A 656 30.37 29.92 -14.56
N ILE A 657 29.99 30.81 -15.49
CA ILE A 657 30.85 31.91 -15.96
C ILE A 657 31.15 32.91 -14.82
N GLU A 658 30.15 33.23 -14.00
CA GLU A 658 30.28 34.15 -12.87
C GLU A 658 31.22 33.61 -11.79
N ASN A 659 31.03 32.34 -11.39
CA ASN A 659 31.92 31.62 -10.50
C ASN A 659 33.36 31.66 -11.02
N GLY A 660 33.52 31.59 -12.34
CA GLY A 660 34.81 31.69 -12.99
C GLY A 660 35.67 30.45 -12.77
N ASN A 661 36.86 30.47 -13.36
CA ASN A 661 37.91 29.50 -13.09
C ASN A 661 39.03 30.12 -12.23
N GLU A 662 40.01 29.31 -11.84
CA GLU A 662 41.13 29.70 -10.99
C GLU A 662 41.85 30.97 -11.48
N LEU A 663 42.07 31.11 -12.79
CA LEU A 663 42.64 32.31 -13.38
C LEU A 663 41.74 33.53 -13.15
N THR A 664 40.47 33.46 -13.55
CA THR A 664 39.57 34.62 -13.46
C THR A 664 39.32 35.04 -12.01
N LEU A 665 39.20 34.09 -11.07
CA LEU A 665 39.06 34.36 -9.65
C LEU A 665 40.32 35.06 -9.11
N TYR A 666 41.50 34.51 -9.40
CA TYR A 666 42.76 35.13 -8.98
C TYR A 666 42.92 36.54 -9.55
N LEU A 667 42.53 36.78 -10.81
CA LEU A 667 42.58 38.11 -11.40
C LEU A 667 41.57 39.09 -10.77
N LYS A 668 40.37 38.62 -10.39
CA LYS A 668 39.37 39.41 -9.64
C LYS A 668 39.95 39.83 -8.28
N ASP A 669 40.50 38.88 -7.51
CA ASP A 669 41.10 39.12 -6.18
C ASP A 669 42.24 40.14 -6.20
N ASN A 670 42.86 40.34 -7.37
CA ASN A 670 44.01 41.23 -7.56
C ASN A 670 43.70 42.48 -8.40
N ASN A 671 42.42 42.82 -8.58
CA ASN A 671 41.97 43.97 -9.36
C ASN A 671 42.51 44.00 -10.82
N LYS A 672 42.74 42.82 -11.40
CA LYS A 672 43.18 42.60 -12.79
C LYS A 672 42.05 42.11 -13.70
N TYR A 673 40.83 42.01 -13.20
CA TYR A 673 39.63 41.69 -13.97
C TYR A 673 38.62 42.85 -13.82
N SER A 674 38.08 43.36 -14.91
CA SER A 674 36.99 44.36 -14.84
C SER A 674 36.00 44.22 -15.98
N ILE A 675 34.74 44.50 -15.68
CA ILE A 675 33.67 44.61 -16.67
C ILE A 675 33.65 46.05 -17.19
N ILE A 676 33.65 46.22 -18.52
CA ILE A 676 33.62 47.52 -19.17
C ILE A 676 32.30 47.66 -19.92
N ASN A 677 31.53 48.68 -19.55
CA ASN A 677 30.27 49.07 -20.22
C ASN A 677 30.57 49.82 -21.53
N LYS A 678 31.29 49.17 -22.44
CA LYS A 678 31.54 49.62 -23.81
C LYS A 678 31.40 48.42 -24.72
N ARG A 679 30.88 48.67 -25.93
CA ARG A 679 30.73 47.63 -26.94
C ARG A 679 32.03 47.35 -27.67
N ASN A 680 32.27 46.09 -28.00
CA ASN A 680 33.43 45.65 -28.76
C ASN A 680 33.03 44.63 -29.83
N LYS A 681 33.55 44.82 -31.04
CA LYS A 681 33.25 43.98 -32.21
C LYS A 681 33.97 42.62 -32.18
N ARG A 682 35.03 42.48 -31.40
CA ARG A 682 35.74 41.20 -31.29
C ARG A 682 34.93 40.25 -30.41
N LEU A 683 34.41 39.18 -30.99
CA LEU A 683 33.59 38.18 -30.31
C LEU A 683 34.35 36.87 -30.14
N PHE A 684 34.10 36.19 -29.02
CA PHE A 684 34.54 34.82 -28.77
C PHE A 684 33.36 34.04 -28.19
N GLY A 685 33.06 32.85 -28.72
CA GLY A 685 31.93 32.07 -28.21
C GLY A 685 31.41 31.00 -29.16
N PHE A 686 30.15 30.63 -28.95
CA PHE A 686 29.42 29.58 -29.65
C PHE A 686 28.29 30.18 -30.50
N ASN A 687 28.13 29.61 -31.70
CA ASN A 687 26.94 29.74 -32.53
C ASN A 687 26.66 28.35 -33.09
N GLN A 688 25.74 27.63 -32.46
CA GLN A 688 25.53 26.21 -32.69
C GLN A 688 24.05 25.89 -32.82
N ILE A 689 23.76 24.82 -33.57
CA ILE A 689 22.44 24.19 -33.60
C ILE A 689 22.46 23.11 -32.52
N ILE A 690 21.53 23.17 -31.57
CA ILE A 690 21.37 22.18 -30.51
C ILE A 690 19.97 21.56 -30.59
N GLY A 691 19.84 20.30 -30.23
CA GLY A 691 18.55 19.61 -30.29
C GLY A 691 17.54 20.15 -29.27
N ARG A 692 16.26 20.22 -29.67
CA ARG A 692 15.18 20.68 -28.80
C ARG A 692 14.80 19.66 -27.73
N GLU A 693 15.13 18.38 -27.95
CA GLU A 693 14.91 17.29 -27.01
C GLU A 693 15.49 17.60 -25.61
N LEU A 694 16.56 18.40 -25.52
CA LEU A 694 17.15 18.86 -24.27
C LEU A 694 16.17 19.62 -23.36
N PHE A 695 15.10 20.16 -23.92
CA PHE A 695 14.12 21.00 -23.23
C PHE A 695 12.74 20.31 -23.09
N PHE A 696 12.64 19.03 -23.45
CA PHE A 696 11.48 18.15 -23.28
C PHE A 696 11.86 16.95 -22.38
N ASP A 697 10.89 16.37 -21.66
CA ASP A 697 11.07 15.24 -20.71
C ASP A 697 12.28 15.38 -19.75
N ASP A 698 12.44 14.53 -18.74
CA ASP A 698 13.58 14.64 -17.82
C ASP A 698 14.86 14.08 -18.44
N VAL A 699 15.42 14.81 -19.41
CA VAL A 699 16.76 14.56 -19.93
C VAL A 699 17.77 14.75 -18.82
N TYR A 700 18.23 13.62 -18.28
CA TYR A 700 19.33 13.58 -17.31
C TYR A 700 20.56 14.27 -17.90
N GLY A 701 21.11 15.24 -17.18
CA GLY A 701 22.37 15.90 -17.55
C GLY A 701 22.25 17.29 -18.19
N LEU A 702 21.04 17.87 -18.36
CA LEU A 702 20.89 19.25 -18.86
C LEU A 702 21.77 20.26 -18.09
N ASN A 703 21.86 20.09 -16.76
CA ASN A 703 22.69 20.93 -15.89
C ASN A 703 24.21 20.71 -16.11
N ASN A 704 24.64 19.52 -16.54
CA ASN A 704 26.05 19.28 -16.85
C ASN A 704 26.40 19.89 -18.21
N ILE A 705 25.54 19.68 -19.22
CA ILE A 705 25.71 20.27 -20.56
C ILE A 705 25.79 21.80 -20.47
N SER A 706 24.90 22.44 -19.70
CA SER A 706 24.90 23.89 -19.52
C SER A 706 26.18 24.40 -18.85
N LYS A 707 26.67 23.74 -17.80
CA LYS A 707 27.94 24.07 -17.15
C LYS A 707 29.13 23.91 -18.10
N ASP A 708 29.13 22.89 -18.95
CA ASP A 708 30.23 22.66 -19.89
C ASP A 708 30.36 23.80 -20.91
N TYR A 709 29.25 24.38 -21.39
CA TYR A 709 29.28 25.60 -22.19
C TYR A 709 29.92 26.77 -21.44
N GLY A 710 29.56 26.98 -20.17
CA GLY A 710 30.16 28.02 -19.33
C GLY A 710 31.67 27.82 -19.13
N ARG A 711 32.11 26.58 -18.83
CA ARG A 711 33.53 26.21 -18.67
C ARG A 711 34.33 26.38 -19.95
N ALA A 712 33.72 26.11 -21.10
CA ALA A 712 34.39 26.26 -22.38
C ALA A 712 34.68 27.75 -22.70
N ILE A 713 33.77 28.67 -22.32
CA ILE A 713 34.03 30.11 -22.37
C ILE A 713 35.23 30.50 -21.49
N LEU A 714 35.25 30.07 -20.23
CA LEU A 714 36.36 30.35 -19.28
C LEU A 714 37.70 29.79 -19.78
N THR A 715 37.67 28.59 -20.38
CA THR A 715 38.84 27.98 -21.02
C THR A 715 39.35 28.81 -22.19
N GLY A 716 38.44 29.39 -22.98
CA GLY A 716 38.76 30.33 -24.06
C GLY A 716 39.50 31.57 -23.57
N ILE A 717 38.98 32.23 -22.52
CA ILE A 717 39.64 33.37 -21.87
C ILE A 717 41.05 32.99 -21.43
N SER A 718 41.20 31.82 -20.81
CA SER A 718 42.48 31.34 -20.30
C SER A 718 43.51 31.11 -21.41
N LYS A 719 43.07 30.56 -22.56
CA LYS A 719 43.94 30.39 -23.73
C LYS A 719 44.43 31.72 -24.31
N ASP A 720 43.54 32.70 -24.45
CA ASP A 720 43.93 34.02 -24.95
C ASP A 720 44.82 34.76 -23.94
N TYR A 721 44.64 34.51 -22.63
CA TYR A 721 45.52 35.03 -21.58
C TYR A 721 46.94 34.44 -21.69
N LEU A 722 47.05 33.12 -21.89
CA LEU A 722 48.33 32.45 -22.10
C LEU A 722 49.05 32.97 -23.35
N LYS A 723 48.35 33.15 -24.49
CA LYS A 723 48.94 33.78 -25.67
C LYS A 723 49.47 35.18 -25.37
N LYS A 724 48.79 35.92 -24.49
CA LYS A 724 49.24 37.25 -24.08
C LYS A 724 50.48 37.19 -23.20
N LEU A 725 50.54 36.25 -22.26
CA LEU A 725 51.75 35.99 -21.48
C LEU A 725 52.93 35.60 -22.37
N ASP A 726 52.73 34.68 -23.32
CA ASP A 726 53.76 34.29 -24.29
C ASP A 726 54.32 35.52 -25.02
N SER A 727 53.44 36.44 -25.46
CA SER A 727 53.84 37.65 -26.19
C SER A 727 54.69 38.65 -25.40
N ILE A 728 54.74 38.52 -24.07
CA ILE A 728 55.55 39.37 -23.18
C ILE A 728 56.62 38.56 -22.43
N SER A 729 56.79 37.30 -22.81
CA SER A 729 57.68 36.38 -22.12
C SER A 729 59.10 36.38 -22.69
N GLU A 730 60.07 36.33 -21.80
CA GLU A 730 61.47 36.07 -22.08
C GLU A 730 61.78 34.62 -21.71
N VAL A 731 62.34 33.84 -22.64
CA VAL A 731 62.65 32.43 -22.42
C VAL A 731 63.92 32.29 -21.58
N ILE A 732 63.79 31.63 -20.43
CA ILE A 732 64.91 31.34 -19.53
C ILE A 732 65.40 29.91 -19.77
N LYS A 733 66.71 29.78 -20.00
CA LYS A 733 67.39 28.48 -20.24
C LYS A 733 68.04 27.88 -18.99
N GLY A 734 67.95 28.57 -17.85
CA GLY A 734 68.53 28.13 -16.57
C GLY A 734 67.54 27.32 -15.72
N ASP A 735 68.07 26.68 -14.67
CA ASP A 735 67.29 25.93 -13.69
C ASP A 735 66.24 26.81 -12.99
N PHE A 736 65.00 26.31 -12.92
CA PHE A 736 63.86 27.06 -12.37
C PHE A 736 64.08 27.43 -10.90
N VAL A 737 64.53 26.50 -10.06
CA VAL A 737 64.71 26.72 -8.62
C VAL A 737 65.84 27.72 -8.37
N LYS A 738 66.99 27.57 -9.05
CA LYS A 738 68.10 28.53 -8.96
C LYS A 738 67.70 29.92 -9.43
N TYR A 739 66.83 30.03 -10.42
CA TYR A 739 66.33 31.33 -10.85
C TYR A 739 65.46 31.98 -9.77
N ILE A 740 64.56 31.21 -9.13
CA ILE A 740 63.69 31.70 -8.04
C ILE A 740 64.50 32.20 -6.84
N ASP A 741 65.58 31.50 -6.46
CA ASP A 741 66.45 31.87 -5.34
C ASP A 741 67.13 33.24 -5.53
N ASN A 742 67.45 33.58 -6.78
CA ASN A 742 68.12 34.83 -7.14
C ASN A 742 67.16 36.03 -7.27
N LEU A 743 65.85 35.82 -7.16
CA LEU A 743 64.87 36.91 -7.28
C LEU A 743 64.80 37.77 -6.01
N ASN A 744 64.58 39.07 -6.19
CA ASN A 744 64.42 40.02 -5.08
C ASN A 744 63.29 39.57 -4.11
N LYS A 745 63.62 39.35 -2.84
CA LYS A 745 62.68 38.88 -1.79
C LYS A 745 61.52 39.84 -1.50
N LYS A 746 61.66 41.14 -1.79
CA LYS A 746 60.59 42.14 -1.58
C LYS A 746 59.49 42.09 -2.66
N GLU A 747 59.76 41.47 -3.80
CA GLU A 747 58.82 41.41 -4.92
C GLU A 747 57.95 40.14 -4.85
N LYS A 748 56.64 40.33 -5.07
CA LYS A 748 55.65 39.24 -5.11
C LYS A 748 55.54 38.72 -6.55
N PHE A 749 55.81 37.44 -6.74
CA PHE A 749 55.71 36.75 -8.02
C PHE A 749 54.58 35.72 -8.00
N VAL A 750 54.08 35.39 -9.19
CA VAL A 750 53.04 34.41 -9.45
C VAL A 750 53.55 33.43 -10.48
N ILE A 751 53.33 32.15 -10.22
CA ILE A 751 53.60 31.06 -11.16
C ILE A 751 52.29 30.70 -11.85
N ILE A 752 52.31 30.62 -13.17
CA ILE A 752 51.19 30.17 -13.98
C ILE A 752 51.66 28.97 -14.77
N THR A 753 51.02 27.82 -14.59
CA THR A 753 51.40 26.58 -15.29
C THR A 753 50.23 25.59 -15.35
N SER A 754 50.40 24.42 -15.96
CA SER A 754 49.37 23.37 -15.96
C SER A 754 49.46 22.49 -14.71
N PRO A 755 48.36 21.83 -14.31
CA PRO A 755 48.40 20.83 -13.24
C PRO A 755 49.44 19.72 -13.47
N SER A 756 49.68 19.34 -14.73
CA SER A 756 50.65 18.30 -15.08
C SER A 756 52.09 18.79 -14.88
N ASN A 757 52.40 19.99 -15.35
CA ASN A 757 53.74 20.59 -15.21
C ASN A 757 54.08 20.91 -13.75
N TRP A 758 53.06 21.29 -12.97
CA TRP A 758 53.19 21.43 -11.52
C TRP A 758 53.72 20.15 -10.87
N ARG A 759 53.24 18.96 -11.28
CA ARG A 759 53.61 17.68 -10.63
C ARG A 759 55.10 17.37 -10.79
N ILE A 760 55.68 17.82 -11.90
CA ILE A 760 57.09 17.62 -12.25
C ILE A 760 58.00 18.46 -11.33
N LEU A 761 57.52 19.61 -10.84
CA LEU A 761 58.34 20.52 -10.03
C LEU A 761 58.69 19.99 -8.63
N ASN A 762 58.12 18.87 -8.16
CA ASN A 762 58.52 18.08 -6.97
C ASN A 762 58.92 18.90 -5.72
N LEU A 763 58.14 19.92 -5.35
CA LEU A 763 58.41 20.79 -4.20
C LEU A 763 57.62 20.32 -2.97
N ASN A 764 58.35 19.89 -1.95
CA ASN A 764 57.94 19.06 -0.80
C ASN A 764 57.01 19.70 0.24
N ASN A 765 56.09 20.59 -0.12
CA ASN A 765 54.98 20.99 0.75
C ASN A 765 53.93 21.74 -0.08
N PHE A 766 52.77 22.02 0.53
CA PHE A 766 51.85 23.12 0.19
C PHE A 766 50.48 22.79 -0.43
N SER A 767 49.59 23.75 -0.16
CA SER A 767 48.18 23.84 -0.51
C SER A 767 47.96 24.17 -1.98
N ASP A 768 46.74 23.96 -2.48
CA ASP A 768 46.40 24.09 -3.91
C ASP A 768 46.69 25.45 -4.58
N LYS A 769 46.94 26.53 -3.80
CA LYS A 769 47.03 27.93 -4.29
C LYS A 769 48.38 28.60 -4.10
N THR A 770 49.31 28.01 -3.35
CA THR A 770 50.65 28.56 -3.11
C THR A 770 51.70 27.46 -3.15
N ILE A 771 52.90 27.81 -3.59
CA ILE A 771 54.05 26.92 -3.59
C ILE A 771 55.17 27.59 -2.82
N ASP A 772 55.92 26.83 -2.03
CA ASP A 772 57.13 27.35 -1.38
C ASP A 772 58.38 26.60 -1.84
N ILE A 773 59.33 27.42 -2.27
CA ILE A 773 60.60 27.07 -2.87
C ILE A 773 61.65 27.73 -1.98
N ASN A 774 62.43 26.92 -1.27
CA ASN A 774 63.52 27.36 -0.39
C ASN A 774 63.10 28.46 0.63
N GLY A 775 61.92 28.33 1.24
CA GLY A 775 61.38 29.24 2.25
C GLY A 775 60.66 30.46 1.66
N ARG A 776 60.49 30.54 0.34
CA ARG A 776 59.77 31.61 -0.37
C ARG A 776 58.41 31.12 -0.86
N LYS A 777 57.34 31.66 -0.28
CA LYS A 777 55.96 31.43 -0.73
C LYS A 777 55.63 32.25 -1.98
N LEU A 778 55.23 31.58 -3.04
CA LEU A 778 54.82 32.11 -4.33
C LEU A 778 53.37 31.71 -4.61
N ASP A 779 52.59 32.62 -5.19
CA ASP A 779 51.22 32.32 -5.61
C ASP A 779 51.25 31.41 -6.85
N LEU A 780 50.33 30.46 -6.93
CA LEU A 780 50.21 29.52 -8.05
C LEU A 780 48.83 29.65 -8.70
N ILE A 781 48.80 29.67 -10.04
CA ILE A 781 47.58 29.58 -10.85
C ILE A 781 47.72 28.40 -11.79
N LYS A 782 46.82 27.43 -11.69
CA LYS A 782 46.78 26.27 -12.56
C LYS A 782 45.85 26.51 -13.75
N ILE A 783 46.42 26.46 -14.96
CA ILE A 783 45.67 26.56 -16.22
C ILE A 783 45.91 25.28 -17.03
N PRO A 784 44.92 24.40 -17.23
CA PRO A 784 45.10 23.10 -17.89
C PRO A 784 45.73 23.17 -19.29
N LYS A 785 45.60 24.29 -20.00
CA LYS A 785 46.16 24.48 -21.35
C LYS A 785 47.53 25.17 -21.38
N ALA A 786 48.15 25.47 -20.23
CA ALA A 786 49.50 26.03 -20.19
C ALA A 786 50.53 24.94 -20.53
N ARG A 787 51.33 25.16 -21.57
CA ARG A 787 52.37 24.22 -21.99
C ARG A 787 53.63 24.32 -21.15
N ASP A 788 53.93 25.52 -20.67
CA ASP A 788 55.19 25.88 -20.03
C ASP A 788 54.97 26.40 -18.61
N ILE A 789 56.03 26.73 -17.88
CA ILE A 789 55.95 27.45 -16.61
C ILE A 789 56.21 28.94 -16.86
N TYR A 790 55.26 29.76 -16.45
CA TYR A 790 55.36 31.22 -16.54
C TYR A 790 55.54 31.80 -15.15
N LEU A 791 56.51 32.70 -15.00
CA LEU A 791 56.76 33.45 -13.79
C LEU A 791 56.61 34.94 -14.08
N ILE A 792 55.78 35.63 -13.30
CA ILE A 792 55.50 37.05 -13.51
C ILE A 792 55.33 37.77 -12.18
N LYS A 793 55.75 39.04 -12.10
CA LYS A 793 55.46 39.85 -10.91
C LYS A 793 53.96 40.07 -10.82
N LYS A 794 53.41 39.96 -9.62
CA LYS A 794 51.97 40.13 -9.35
C LYS A 794 51.41 41.45 -9.88
N LYS A 795 52.19 42.54 -9.76
CA LYS A 795 51.84 43.86 -10.30
C LYS A 795 51.79 43.91 -11.83
N ASP A 796 52.55 43.06 -12.50
CA ASP A 796 52.78 43.05 -13.95
C ASP A 796 51.81 42.12 -14.70
N LEU A 797 50.95 41.38 -13.97
CA LEU A 797 49.91 40.53 -14.55
C LEU A 797 49.05 41.31 -15.56
N PRO A 798 48.90 40.80 -16.81
CA PRO A 798 47.97 41.36 -17.78
C PRO A 798 46.57 41.53 -17.21
N LYS A 799 45.91 42.62 -17.59
CA LYS A 799 44.54 42.92 -17.19
C LYS A 799 43.55 42.34 -18.20
N VAL A 800 42.50 41.69 -17.70
CA VAL A 800 41.35 41.24 -18.50
C VAL A 800 40.23 42.24 -18.33
N ASP A 801 39.86 42.88 -19.43
CA ASP A 801 38.70 43.75 -19.50
C ASP A 801 37.61 43.05 -20.32
N MET A 802 36.47 42.80 -19.68
CA MET A 802 35.32 42.15 -20.31
C MET A 802 34.39 43.22 -20.88
N PHE A 803 34.35 43.34 -22.20
CA PHE A 803 33.49 44.30 -22.91
C PHE A 803 32.12 43.68 -23.20
N GLU A 804 31.13 44.52 -23.46
CA GLU A 804 29.87 44.06 -24.03
C GLU A 804 30.06 43.65 -25.50
N PRO A 805 29.60 42.46 -25.91
CA PRO A 805 29.52 42.06 -27.32
C PRO A 805 28.73 43.07 -28.17
N ASP A 806 29.33 43.56 -29.26
CA ASP A 806 28.63 44.42 -30.24
C ASP A 806 27.75 43.59 -31.19
N ILE A 807 26.68 43.02 -30.66
CA ILE A 807 25.69 42.22 -31.39
C ILE A 807 24.39 43.03 -31.50
N LYS A 808 23.85 43.15 -32.71
CA LYS A 808 22.62 43.93 -33.00
C LYS A 808 21.34 43.10 -32.89
N GLU A 809 21.46 41.79 -32.80
CA GLU A 809 20.34 40.85 -32.68
C GLU A 809 19.72 40.92 -31.28
N SER A 810 18.44 40.57 -31.17
CA SER A 810 17.80 40.41 -29.86
C SER A 810 18.49 39.32 -29.05
N GLY A 811 18.61 39.50 -27.74
CA GLY A 811 19.26 38.56 -26.84
C GLY A 811 19.50 39.16 -25.46
N ILE A 812 20.04 38.36 -24.56
CA ILE A 812 20.31 38.74 -23.17
C ILE A 812 21.77 39.17 -23.06
N HIS A 813 22.00 40.40 -22.57
CA HIS A 813 23.32 40.91 -22.26
C HIS A 813 23.46 41.01 -20.74
N LEU A 814 24.41 40.27 -20.16
CA LEU A 814 24.70 40.31 -18.73
C LEU A 814 26.20 40.18 -18.50
N ASN A 815 26.80 41.13 -17.76
CA ASN A 815 28.21 41.09 -17.34
C ASN A 815 29.23 40.83 -18.46
N GLY A 816 29.00 41.40 -19.66
CA GLY A 816 29.88 41.22 -20.83
C GLY A 816 29.69 39.87 -21.56
N VAL A 817 28.61 39.15 -21.27
CA VAL A 817 28.20 37.92 -21.96
C VAL A 817 26.89 38.20 -22.72
N TYR A 818 26.83 37.77 -23.97
CA TYR A 818 25.62 37.70 -24.78
C TYR A 818 25.13 36.26 -24.84
N TYR A 819 23.86 36.05 -24.55
CA TYR A 819 23.17 34.76 -24.64
C TYR A 819 21.91 34.90 -25.49
N ASN A 820 21.71 33.98 -26.42
CA ASN A 820 20.45 33.84 -27.13
C ASN A 820 20.16 32.37 -27.43
N LEU A 821 18.92 31.95 -27.22
CA LEU A 821 18.43 30.62 -27.56
C LEU A 821 17.13 30.80 -28.34
N ILE A 822 17.15 30.45 -29.61
CA ILE A 822 16.03 30.65 -30.52
C ILE A 822 15.41 29.29 -30.83
N ASP A 823 14.14 29.12 -30.48
CA ASP A 823 13.36 27.95 -30.88
C ASP A 823 13.03 28.03 -32.37
N CYS A 824 13.69 27.17 -33.16
CA CYS A 824 13.51 27.16 -34.60
C CYS A 824 12.16 26.57 -35.00
N SER A 825 11.36 25.95 -34.14
CA SER A 825 9.99 25.52 -34.52
C SER A 825 9.05 26.70 -34.72
N THR A 826 9.25 27.78 -33.96
CA THR A 826 8.38 28.96 -33.98
C THR A 826 8.93 30.09 -34.85
N ASP A 827 10.24 30.15 -35.08
CA ASP A 827 10.88 31.24 -35.82
C ASP A 827 11.24 30.85 -37.26
N GLU A 828 10.29 31.07 -38.18
CA GLU A 828 10.48 30.78 -39.60
C GLU A 828 11.59 31.62 -40.25
N LYS A 829 11.75 32.88 -39.82
CA LYS A 829 12.75 33.78 -40.39
C LYS A 829 14.15 33.26 -40.07
N THR A 830 14.40 32.92 -38.80
CA THR A 830 15.67 32.34 -38.36
C THR A 830 15.92 31.00 -39.05
N ARG A 831 14.91 30.13 -39.21
CA ARG A 831 15.07 28.88 -39.98
C ARG A 831 15.56 29.11 -41.40
N LYS A 832 14.90 29.98 -42.16
CA LYS A 832 15.27 30.28 -43.56
C LYS A 832 16.67 30.89 -43.66
N GLU A 833 17.03 31.74 -42.71
CA GLU A 833 18.37 32.34 -42.65
C GLU A 833 19.45 31.29 -42.37
N VAL A 834 19.24 30.42 -41.39
CA VAL A 834 20.17 29.35 -41.03
C VAL A 834 20.32 28.36 -42.19
N GLN A 835 19.20 27.95 -42.82
CA GLN A 835 19.19 27.06 -43.97
C GLN A 835 20.03 27.62 -45.12
N LYS A 836 19.84 28.90 -45.49
CA LYS A 836 20.56 29.53 -46.58
C LYS A 836 22.06 29.71 -46.30
N ASN A 837 22.43 29.95 -45.04
CA ASN A 837 23.78 30.34 -44.66
C ASN A 837 24.66 29.16 -44.17
N THR A 838 24.10 27.96 -44.03
CA THR A 838 24.78 26.82 -43.39
C THR A 838 24.96 25.65 -44.37
N LYS A 839 26.13 25.58 -45.02
CA LYS A 839 26.43 24.57 -46.06
C LYS A 839 26.25 23.11 -45.61
N TRP A 840 26.63 22.77 -44.38
CA TRP A 840 26.54 21.37 -43.93
C TRP A 840 25.10 20.87 -43.77
N LEU A 841 24.09 21.76 -43.74
CA LEU A 841 22.69 21.33 -43.73
C LEU A 841 22.28 20.63 -45.03
N GLU A 842 23.03 20.81 -46.13
CA GLU A 842 22.83 20.07 -47.38
C GLU A 842 22.90 18.54 -47.18
N GLU A 843 23.63 18.07 -46.15
CA GLU A 843 23.68 16.65 -45.77
C GLU A 843 22.35 16.09 -45.24
N LYS A 844 21.39 16.96 -44.90
CA LYS A 844 20.07 16.57 -44.37
C LYS A 844 19.01 16.34 -45.44
N GLY A 845 19.33 16.59 -46.71
CA GLY A 845 18.43 16.36 -47.84
C GLY A 845 18.04 17.64 -48.55
N ASN A 846 16.84 17.64 -49.14
CA ASN A 846 16.32 18.78 -49.89
C ASN A 846 15.96 19.96 -48.96
N GLU A 847 15.57 21.11 -49.52
CA GLU A 847 15.22 22.30 -48.72
C GLU A 847 14.12 22.03 -47.68
N GLN A 848 13.14 21.19 -48.02
CA GLN A 848 12.07 20.83 -47.09
C GLN A 848 12.59 19.96 -45.93
N ASP A 849 13.46 18.98 -46.23
CA ASP A 849 14.09 18.12 -45.22
C ASP A 849 14.98 18.94 -44.27
N GLN A 850 15.68 19.95 -44.80
CA GLN A 850 16.48 20.88 -44.01
C GLN A 850 15.61 21.73 -43.07
N ILE A 851 14.48 22.23 -43.55
CA ILE A 851 13.54 23.00 -42.73
C ILE A 851 12.89 22.12 -41.65
N GLU A 852 12.53 20.88 -41.99
CA GLU A 852 12.00 19.89 -41.04
C GLU A 852 13.03 19.50 -39.97
N TYR A 853 14.30 19.34 -40.35
CA TYR A 853 15.40 19.14 -39.40
C TYR A 853 15.51 20.33 -38.46
N LEU A 854 15.49 21.57 -38.99
CA LEU A 854 15.60 22.78 -38.16
C LEU A 854 14.43 22.93 -37.18
N LYS A 855 13.21 22.52 -37.53
CA LYS A 855 12.07 22.52 -36.58
C LYS A 855 12.32 21.66 -35.34
N GLY A 856 13.19 20.64 -35.42
CA GLY A 856 13.61 19.83 -34.28
C GLY A 856 14.73 20.45 -33.42
N ASN A 857 15.24 21.63 -33.76
CA ASN A 857 16.45 22.20 -33.15
C ASN A 857 16.27 23.65 -32.64
N CYS A 858 17.21 24.12 -31.83
CA CYS A 858 17.37 25.51 -31.42
C CYS A 858 18.67 26.08 -31.99
N VAL A 859 18.67 27.38 -32.31
CA VAL A 859 19.93 28.12 -32.48
C VAL A 859 20.38 28.64 -31.13
N PHE A 860 21.54 28.20 -30.68
CA PHE A 860 22.18 28.62 -29.45
C PHE A 860 23.39 29.50 -29.73
N LYS A 861 23.33 30.75 -29.24
CA LYS A 861 24.40 31.74 -29.34
C LYS A 861 24.86 32.13 -27.94
N LEU A 862 26.15 31.99 -27.68
CA LEU A 862 26.79 32.41 -26.43
C LEU A 862 28.11 33.09 -26.75
N PHE A 863 28.20 34.40 -26.56
CA PHE A 863 29.38 35.18 -26.92
C PHE A 863 29.89 36.04 -25.77
N ILE A 864 31.20 36.26 -25.76
CA ILE A 864 31.90 37.17 -24.86
C ILE A 864 32.88 38.05 -25.64
N SER A 865 33.31 39.16 -25.06
CA SER A 865 34.30 40.05 -25.66
C SER A 865 35.45 40.40 -24.70
N PRO A 866 36.36 39.45 -24.40
CA PRO A 866 37.50 39.71 -23.54
C PRO A 866 38.59 40.48 -24.30
N SER A 867 39.16 41.50 -23.66
CA SER A 867 40.37 42.18 -24.12
C SER A 867 41.45 42.07 -23.05
N ILE A 868 42.62 41.57 -23.44
CA ILE A 868 43.72 41.30 -22.51
C ILE A 868 44.84 42.30 -22.77
N ARG A 869 44.98 43.27 -21.86
CA ARG A 869 45.95 44.37 -21.96
C ARG A 869 47.21 44.06 -21.17
N LYS A 870 48.37 44.22 -21.82
CA LYS A 870 49.67 44.16 -21.13
C LYS A 870 49.88 45.43 -20.32
N ILE A 871 50.63 45.31 -19.23
CA ILE A 871 51.10 46.46 -18.48
C ILE A 871 52.38 46.97 -19.15
N PRO A 872 52.53 48.29 -19.40
CA PRO A 872 53.75 48.83 -19.98
C PRO A 872 54.98 48.39 -19.18
N ASN A 873 56.04 47.99 -19.89
CA ASN A 873 57.31 47.52 -19.31
C ASN A 873 57.22 46.26 -18.43
N SER A 874 56.09 45.53 -18.47
CA SER A 874 55.97 44.22 -17.81
C SER A 874 56.93 43.20 -18.41
N LYS A 875 57.52 42.36 -17.55
CA LYS A 875 58.33 41.21 -17.95
C LYS A 875 57.70 39.94 -17.39
N CYS A 876 57.55 38.94 -18.26
CA CYS A 876 57.23 37.57 -17.88
C CYS A 876 58.44 36.69 -18.20
N TYR A 877 58.73 35.70 -17.37
CA TYR A 877 59.80 34.74 -17.59
C TYR A 877 59.18 33.38 -17.88
N LYS A 878 59.59 32.76 -18.98
CA LYS A 878 59.04 31.50 -19.46
C LYS A 878 60.10 30.41 -19.41
N PHE A 879 59.76 29.29 -18.77
CA PHE A 879 60.59 28.10 -18.69
C PHE A 879 59.93 27.02 -19.55
N VAL A 880 60.61 26.68 -20.64
CA VAL A 880 60.09 25.72 -21.62
C VAL A 880 60.24 24.31 -21.07
N ILE A 881 59.16 23.54 -21.07
CA ILE A 881 59.18 22.12 -20.68
C ILE A 881 59.19 21.27 -21.96
N LYS A 882 60.18 20.38 -22.12
CA LYS A 882 60.19 19.38 -23.19
C LYS A 882 59.61 18.06 -22.69
N GLU A 883 58.93 17.32 -23.57
CA GLU A 883 58.51 15.95 -23.26
C GLU A 883 59.74 15.09 -22.94
N GLY A 884 59.79 14.57 -21.70
CA GLY A 884 60.90 13.77 -21.18
C GLY A 884 61.84 14.49 -20.20
N ASP A 885 61.67 15.79 -19.97
CA ASP A 885 62.38 16.49 -18.89
C ASP A 885 61.86 15.97 -17.52
N LYS A 886 62.78 15.44 -16.68
CA LYS A 886 62.49 15.03 -15.31
C LYS A 886 62.50 16.21 -14.34
#